data_AF-A0A0V1AVJ6-F1
#
_entry.id   AF-A0A0V1AVJ6-F1
#
_cell.length_a   1.000
_cell.length_b   1.000
_cell.length_c   1.000
_cell.angle_alpha   90.00
_cell.angle_beta   90.00
_cell.angle_gamma   90.00
#
_symmetry.space_group_name_H-M   'P 1'
#
loop_
_entity.id
_entity.type
_entity.pdbx_description
1 polymer ?
#
loop_
_entity_poly.entity_id
_entity_poly.type
_entity_poly.pdbx_seq_one_letter_code
_entity_poly.pdbx_strand_id
1 'polypeptide(L)'
;MDASADSSSSNVSFSTVKEVSRKLLFSALDKWSGSKTLVWDVDLMNPFNLITGFKELQDHQVVQMLLLRLGSVVSDPSSRIVFLMHPKVRYAAVVADIVHSTLKQFDNPRFHLIFVPQRSVICEYELKRYDIIKKLSSIEQLPIYFYAWDDDLISMENEWFPHATASDDYNMISMISRGLIHLEEIYGPINNIYCKGNMAKDIYDAWSLQRQTDSWRTLTAFDSYIDSIIIFDRSIDYVTPMVTQLTYEGLIDEIFGIKCASVKMQKMESLEDIEEANKSHDSVGILSTSSGSQDRIQISLNSKQCLYSELRDLNFHAVGSTLSKSIKEQRHTANSVREYKEFVKKLPTLQASRSAAALHTSVAELIKEVIASDEFSNTLSCEREFLNCIDSNSLSTFIEQCINKKEPMLKVLRLMCLQSLTNAGLKTKLYDQYRREFLQSYGYQYLLLFVELEKVGLFTKNSTDNRNQASSYPNIRKLFDLIIDNHTNELEPNDVSYVYSGYAPLIPRLCQQWAKPGWTEIMDNLSKVPGITKLAAGDERRIKSKNRRNIVLVLFVGGVTSAEVSALRFLSSQETSSHFLVATTSVTTGERLLECLAKVSENIAIELPSESWFELLVRVATTEVQHQANIPHRPRAIVQPQELRTGKCNTTEVYRADLPYDEIHNLSKITFQLSIFVDLVWIDLSAKSSVERIQARLEEEYNSTQISDKMLLTYKYNARKIDDDELGKFFGDGNSSNLFNVESASADLLGSVRVIFVSDQIAQLFGEEVDLFLGCHQQASLFVRVQLDEEEILRKLTQTLKGVIFNEQRLEWIVAKAFHRSVEHDESVGKLPTTLTVVNPLRNEYALELFIVEPTPSGPVHGDTNAELEMPLLDKFLSRLSLVTKVSMNSQVLYGIDFPVLPERDPRGDYFYYDSKRLPYLINPMESFMGSYVTTLPVVHLLVYLTPDVHRPLYILDPTGVGSLYNSFVVAGWGGVTVVNTAVEVEDTSKLSLSDKLNSTDSQLALIALLRQYFGIDDSTTTANPGQDWLRLKRRQAALCPWQLQTLALHTWVDSTLDALVTVGSLLRLLERISNIVIDDHVADSIAEGVAQLSASVEASGGGERGGGLAEAVASSCRAAGAFEAAFFDHSLLSLLYFPDDQKYAIYTPLFLPLSLPVFISVRQILSYYCRSYASGGKVEKE
;
A
#
# COMPACT_ATOMS: atom_id res chain seq x y z
N MET A 1 2.79 23.43 -47.78
CA MET A 1 3.34 24.54 -46.99
C MET A 1 3.25 25.78 -47.87
N ASP A 2 2.19 26.56 -47.67
CA ASP A 2 2.03 27.96 -48.08
C ASP A 2 0.93 28.47 -47.16
N ALA A 3 1.29 28.67 -45.89
CA ALA A 3 0.43 29.36 -44.96
C ALA A 3 0.71 30.84 -45.16
N SER A 4 -0.29 31.55 -45.69
CA SER A 4 -0.35 33.01 -45.73
C SER A 4 -0.46 33.54 -44.29
N ALA A 5 0.63 33.45 -43.53
CA ALA A 5 0.85 34.30 -42.39
C ALA A 5 1.31 35.63 -42.97
N ASP A 6 0.42 36.63 -42.96
CA ASP A 6 0.80 38.02 -43.17
C ASP A 6 1.99 38.31 -42.26
N SER A 7 3.17 38.50 -42.87
CA SER A 7 4.43 38.83 -42.18
C SER A 7 4.37 40.12 -41.32
N SER A 8 3.22 40.79 -41.31
CA SER A 8 2.89 41.98 -40.52
C SER A 8 2.00 41.73 -39.29
N SER A 9 1.43 40.53 -39.06
CA SER A 9 0.60 40.29 -37.87
C SER A 9 1.43 39.80 -36.69
N SER A 10 1.43 40.56 -35.61
CA SER A 10 2.14 40.32 -34.35
C SER A 10 1.68 39.09 -33.54
N ASN A 11 0.76 38.26 -34.04
CA ASN A 11 0.04 37.28 -33.22
C ASN A 11 0.18 35.86 -33.80
N VAL A 12 0.96 35.01 -33.14
CA VAL A 12 0.97 33.56 -33.38
C VAL A 12 -0.29 32.97 -32.76
N SER A 13 -1.05 32.16 -33.50
CA SER A 13 -2.28 31.49 -33.04
C SER A 13 -2.23 29.99 -33.29
N PHE A 14 -2.69 29.21 -32.31
CA PHE A 14 -2.80 27.75 -32.38
C PHE A 14 -3.93 27.24 -33.26
N SER A 15 -4.72 28.11 -33.88
CA SER A 15 -5.63 27.74 -34.99
C SER A 15 -4.90 26.98 -36.11
N THR A 16 -3.62 27.27 -36.34
CA THR A 16 -2.77 26.55 -37.31
C THR A 16 -2.57 25.09 -36.92
N VAL A 17 -2.41 24.78 -35.63
CA VAL A 17 -2.29 23.38 -35.14
C VAL A 17 -3.55 22.61 -35.46
N LYS A 18 -4.73 23.20 -35.22
CA LYS A 18 -6.02 22.60 -35.58
C LYS A 18 -6.09 22.29 -37.07
N GLU A 19 -5.71 23.23 -37.94
CA GLU A 19 -5.79 23.05 -39.39
C GLU A 19 -4.83 21.97 -39.91
N VAL A 20 -3.61 21.87 -39.33
CA VAL A 20 -2.67 20.79 -39.65
C VAL A 20 -3.23 19.44 -39.22
N SER A 21 -3.74 19.32 -37.98
CA SER A 21 -4.36 18.10 -37.46
C SER A 21 -5.58 17.66 -38.30
N ARG A 22 -6.40 18.61 -38.75
CA ARG A 22 -7.53 18.35 -39.69
C ARG A 22 -7.05 17.74 -40.99
N LYS A 23 -6.04 18.36 -41.63
CA LYS A 23 -5.46 17.85 -42.88
C LYS A 23 -4.86 16.46 -42.72
N LEU A 24 -4.17 16.19 -41.61
CA LEU A 24 -3.61 14.87 -41.32
C LEU A 24 -4.71 13.81 -41.18
N LEU A 25 -5.77 14.11 -40.42
CA LEU A 25 -6.91 13.20 -40.23
C LEU A 25 -7.59 12.88 -41.56
N PHE A 26 -7.99 13.89 -42.32
CA PHE A 26 -8.70 13.67 -43.57
C PHE A 26 -7.82 13.02 -44.63
N SER A 27 -6.54 13.39 -44.71
CA SER A 27 -5.58 12.70 -45.59
C SER A 27 -5.43 11.22 -45.22
N ALA A 28 -5.53 10.85 -43.94
CA ALA A 28 -5.48 9.45 -43.53
C ALA A 28 -6.76 8.70 -43.91
N LEU A 29 -7.94 9.31 -43.74
CA LEU A 29 -9.22 8.72 -44.11
C LEU A 29 -9.37 8.58 -45.64
N ASP A 30 -8.93 9.57 -46.40
CA ASP A 30 -9.05 9.62 -47.86
C ASP A 30 -8.14 8.61 -48.57
N LYS A 31 -7.17 8.00 -47.86
CA LYS A 31 -6.42 6.83 -48.38
C LYS A 31 -7.35 5.68 -48.79
N TRP A 32 -8.54 5.60 -48.20
CA TRP A 32 -9.51 4.53 -48.46
C TRP A 32 -10.79 5.08 -49.09
N SER A 33 -10.98 4.86 -50.39
CA SER A 33 -12.18 5.31 -51.11
C SER A 33 -13.43 4.48 -50.75
N GLY A 34 -14.57 5.10 -50.49
CA GLY A 34 -15.86 4.44 -50.19
C GLY A 34 -16.36 4.70 -48.76
N SER A 35 -17.51 4.12 -48.42
CA SER A 35 -18.13 4.26 -47.09
C SER A 35 -17.23 3.70 -45.99
N LYS A 36 -17.17 4.39 -44.86
CA LYS A 36 -16.35 4.05 -43.70
C LYS A 36 -17.19 4.02 -42.43
N THR A 37 -16.89 3.05 -41.58
CA THR A 37 -17.36 2.98 -40.20
C THR A 37 -16.18 3.22 -39.29
N LEU A 38 -16.20 4.29 -38.51
CA LEU A 38 -15.15 4.60 -37.55
C LEU A 38 -15.45 3.96 -36.20
N VAL A 39 -14.52 3.19 -35.67
CA VAL A 39 -14.59 2.61 -34.32
C VAL A 39 -13.62 3.38 -33.43
N TRP A 40 -14.16 4.16 -32.50
CA TRP A 40 -13.43 5.13 -31.70
C TRP A 40 -13.10 4.62 -30.31
N ASP A 41 -11.84 4.71 -29.92
CA ASP A 41 -11.48 4.80 -28.50
C ASP A 41 -12.27 5.96 -27.86
N VAL A 42 -12.95 5.65 -26.75
CA VAL A 42 -13.83 6.59 -26.04
C VAL A 42 -13.03 7.82 -25.59
N ASP A 43 -11.77 7.63 -25.21
CA ASP A 43 -10.89 8.69 -24.74
C ASP A 43 -10.48 9.66 -25.87
N LEU A 44 -10.57 9.25 -27.15
CA LEU A 44 -10.22 10.10 -28.31
C LEU A 44 -11.37 10.94 -28.83
N MET A 45 -12.63 10.57 -28.56
CA MET A 45 -13.77 11.24 -29.17
C MET A 45 -13.87 12.72 -28.80
N ASN A 46 -13.72 13.05 -27.51
CA ASN A 46 -13.85 14.44 -27.06
C ASN A 46 -12.69 15.33 -27.58
N PRO A 47 -11.41 14.92 -27.50
CA PRO A 47 -10.31 15.67 -28.11
C PRO A 47 -10.50 15.90 -29.62
N PHE A 48 -11.02 14.92 -30.36
CA PHE A 48 -11.23 15.07 -31.80
C PHE A 48 -12.35 16.06 -32.17
N ASN A 49 -13.28 16.36 -31.27
CA ASN A 49 -14.25 17.44 -31.48
C ASN A 49 -13.57 18.82 -31.56
N LEU A 50 -12.37 18.99 -30.98
CA LEU A 50 -11.57 20.20 -31.17
C LEU A 50 -11.02 20.32 -32.59
N ILE A 51 -10.92 19.21 -33.32
CA ILE A 51 -10.36 19.14 -34.67
C ILE A 51 -11.47 19.24 -35.72
N THR A 52 -12.47 18.39 -35.65
CA THR A 52 -13.50 18.21 -36.69
C THR A 52 -14.89 17.96 -36.11
N GLY A 53 -15.92 18.34 -36.86
CA GLY A 53 -17.31 17.99 -36.55
C GLY A 53 -17.81 16.77 -37.31
N PHE A 54 -19.00 16.27 -36.94
CA PHE A 54 -19.61 15.11 -37.59
C PHE A 54 -19.95 15.34 -39.08
N LYS A 55 -20.44 16.55 -39.43
CA LYS A 55 -20.77 16.88 -40.83
C LYS A 55 -19.56 16.76 -41.76
N GLU A 56 -18.41 17.23 -41.31
CA GLU A 56 -17.16 17.15 -42.08
C GLU A 56 -16.69 15.70 -42.22
N LEU A 57 -16.85 14.86 -41.18
CA LEU A 57 -16.58 13.42 -41.29
C LEU A 57 -17.51 12.76 -42.34
N GLN A 58 -18.77 13.19 -42.44
CA GLN A 58 -19.70 12.69 -43.48
C GLN A 58 -19.25 13.08 -44.88
N ASP A 59 -18.70 14.28 -45.08
CA ASP A 59 -18.13 14.71 -46.37
C ASP A 59 -16.98 13.79 -46.84
N HIS A 60 -16.27 13.18 -45.88
CA HIS A 60 -15.23 12.17 -46.11
C HIS A 60 -15.76 10.71 -46.10
N GLN A 61 -17.07 10.54 -46.35
CA GLN A 61 -17.77 9.25 -46.49
C GLN A 61 -17.79 8.40 -45.21
N VAL A 62 -17.76 9.03 -44.03
CA VAL A 62 -18.02 8.33 -42.77
C VAL A 62 -19.53 8.21 -42.57
N VAL A 63 -20.03 6.97 -42.58
CA VAL A 63 -21.47 6.68 -42.52
C VAL A 63 -21.91 6.31 -41.11
N GLN A 64 -21.03 5.65 -40.35
CA GLN A 64 -21.31 5.18 -39.00
C GLN A 64 -20.12 5.43 -38.07
N MET A 65 -20.41 5.75 -36.81
CA MET A 65 -19.42 5.84 -35.74
C MET A 65 -19.83 4.90 -34.60
N LEU A 66 -18.88 4.09 -34.14
CA LEU A 66 -19.03 3.12 -33.07
C LEU A 66 -18.01 3.40 -31.96
N LEU A 67 -18.30 2.94 -30.75
CA LEU A 67 -17.35 2.98 -29.64
C LEU A 67 -16.49 1.71 -29.65
N LEU A 68 -15.23 1.82 -29.24
CA LEU A 68 -14.33 0.69 -29.06
C LEU A 68 -14.63 0.02 -27.73
N ARG A 69 -15.66 -0.84 -27.71
CA ARG A 69 -16.09 -1.61 -26.53
C ARG A 69 -16.41 -3.05 -26.92
N LEU A 70 -16.25 -3.97 -25.97
CA LEU A 70 -16.67 -5.37 -26.14
C LEU A 70 -18.14 -5.44 -26.55
N GLY A 71 -18.45 -6.29 -27.54
CA GLY A 71 -19.81 -6.44 -28.07
C GLY A 71 -20.28 -5.32 -29.01
N SER A 72 -19.41 -4.41 -29.43
CA SER A 72 -19.78 -3.39 -30.42
C SER A 72 -20.09 -4.04 -31.78
N VAL A 73 -21.30 -3.81 -32.29
CA VAL A 73 -21.79 -4.46 -33.52
C VAL A 73 -21.65 -3.52 -34.72
N VAL A 74 -20.98 -4.00 -35.75
CA VAL A 74 -20.90 -3.32 -37.06
C VAL A 74 -22.18 -3.58 -37.84
N SER A 75 -22.87 -2.53 -38.27
CA SER A 75 -24.20 -2.65 -38.88
C SER A 75 -24.17 -2.66 -40.42
N ASP A 76 -23.13 -2.08 -41.04
CA ASP A 76 -23.03 -1.94 -42.50
C ASP A 76 -21.93 -2.85 -43.10
N PRO A 77 -22.30 -3.93 -43.84
CA PRO A 77 -21.38 -4.84 -44.51
C PRO A 77 -20.49 -4.19 -45.56
N SER A 78 -20.96 -3.09 -46.18
CA SER A 78 -20.31 -2.48 -47.33
C SER A 78 -19.23 -1.46 -46.94
N SER A 79 -19.22 -1.07 -45.67
CA SER A 79 -18.30 -0.07 -45.13
C SER A 79 -16.94 -0.66 -44.75
N ARG A 80 -15.87 0.12 -44.95
CA ARG A 80 -14.56 -0.19 -44.37
C ARG A 80 -14.57 0.14 -42.89
N ILE A 81 -14.10 -0.78 -42.06
CA ILE A 81 -14.03 -0.58 -40.61
C ILE A 81 -12.66 0.00 -40.27
N VAL A 82 -12.64 1.21 -39.71
CA VAL A 82 -11.40 1.91 -39.32
C VAL A 82 -11.39 2.08 -37.81
N PHE A 83 -10.46 1.41 -37.13
CA PHE A 83 -10.21 1.58 -35.71
C PHE A 83 -9.32 2.79 -35.47
N LEU A 84 -9.76 3.75 -34.66
CA LEU A 84 -8.97 4.88 -34.18
C LEU A 84 -8.76 4.72 -32.67
N MET A 85 -7.53 4.45 -32.24
CA MET A 85 -7.26 4.14 -30.84
C MET A 85 -5.90 4.63 -30.35
N HIS A 86 -5.82 4.91 -29.05
CA HIS A 86 -4.52 5.05 -28.38
C HIS A 86 -3.77 3.71 -28.39
N PRO A 87 -2.42 3.73 -28.35
CA PRO A 87 -1.59 2.53 -28.25
C PRO A 87 -1.63 1.91 -26.84
N LYS A 88 -2.81 1.48 -26.37
CA LYS A 88 -3.00 0.76 -25.09
C LYS A 88 -3.22 -0.73 -25.34
N VAL A 89 -2.49 -1.59 -24.63
CA VAL A 89 -2.50 -3.06 -24.83
C VAL A 89 -3.89 -3.66 -24.62
N ARG A 90 -4.65 -3.16 -23.62
CA ARG A 90 -6.02 -3.60 -23.29
C ARG A 90 -7.00 -3.57 -24.47
N TYR A 91 -6.77 -2.70 -25.46
CA TYR A 91 -7.65 -2.59 -26.62
C TYR A 91 -7.46 -3.72 -27.64
N ALA A 92 -6.34 -4.47 -27.59
CA ALA A 92 -6.10 -5.57 -28.51
C ALA A 92 -7.20 -6.65 -28.44
N ALA A 93 -7.64 -7.01 -27.22
CA ALA A 93 -8.73 -7.95 -27.01
C ALA A 93 -10.07 -7.45 -27.56
N VAL A 94 -10.36 -6.14 -27.39
CA VAL A 94 -11.58 -5.51 -27.88
C VAL A 94 -11.61 -5.46 -29.41
N VAL A 95 -10.49 -5.08 -30.03
CA VAL A 95 -10.35 -5.11 -31.50
C VAL A 95 -10.52 -6.53 -32.02
N ALA A 96 -9.95 -7.53 -31.34
CA ALA A 96 -10.11 -8.92 -31.72
C ALA A 96 -11.59 -9.37 -31.70
N ASP A 97 -12.32 -9.06 -30.64
CA ASP A 97 -13.76 -9.37 -30.52
C ASP A 97 -14.58 -8.77 -31.67
N ILE A 98 -14.39 -7.48 -31.96
CA ILE A 98 -15.10 -6.79 -33.04
C ILE A 98 -14.72 -7.40 -34.41
N VAL A 99 -13.44 -7.66 -34.67
CA VAL A 99 -12.99 -8.26 -35.94
C VAL A 99 -13.58 -9.67 -36.11
N HIS A 100 -13.51 -10.52 -35.08
CA HIS A 100 -14.01 -11.89 -35.15
C HIS A 100 -15.53 -11.96 -35.27
N SER A 101 -16.27 -11.12 -34.55
CA SER A 101 -17.74 -11.05 -34.65
C SER A 101 -18.18 -10.54 -36.03
N THR A 102 -17.50 -9.53 -36.56
CA THR A 102 -17.77 -8.98 -37.91
C THR A 102 -17.49 -10.02 -38.99
N LEU A 103 -16.40 -10.79 -38.88
CA LEU A 103 -16.07 -11.89 -39.81
C LEU A 103 -17.07 -13.05 -39.77
N LYS A 104 -17.84 -13.22 -38.69
CA LYS A 104 -18.93 -14.19 -38.62
C LYS A 104 -20.20 -13.71 -39.32
N GLN A 105 -20.38 -12.39 -39.43
CA GLN A 105 -21.60 -11.77 -39.96
C GLN A 105 -21.49 -11.42 -41.45
N PHE A 106 -20.30 -11.06 -41.92
CA PHE A 106 -20.10 -10.54 -43.28
C PHE A 106 -18.95 -11.24 -44.00
N ASP A 107 -19.12 -11.44 -45.31
CA ASP A 107 -18.10 -11.99 -46.19
C ASP A 107 -17.11 -10.90 -46.65
N ASN A 108 -15.82 -11.09 -46.41
CA ASN A 108 -14.72 -10.17 -46.78
C ASN A 108 -14.78 -8.70 -46.25
N PRO A 109 -15.06 -8.45 -44.95
CA PRO A 109 -14.92 -7.12 -44.37
C PRO A 109 -13.46 -6.63 -44.42
N ARG A 110 -13.27 -5.32 -44.66
CA ARG A 110 -11.94 -4.69 -44.69
C ARG A 110 -11.71 -3.88 -43.42
N PHE A 111 -10.68 -4.27 -42.66
CA PHE A 111 -10.30 -3.64 -41.41
C PHE A 111 -9.04 -2.79 -41.57
N HIS A 112 -9.04 -1.60 -40.99
CA HIS A 112 -7.90 -0.69 -40.95
C HIS A 112 -7.70 -0.21 -39.51
N LEU A 113 -6.45 -0.01 -39.11
CA LEU A 113 -6.11 0.48 -37.77
C LEU A 113 -5.27 1.75 -37.89
N ILE A 114 -5.66 2.79 -37.14
CA ILE A 114 -4.91 4.03 -36.97
C ILE A 114 -4.58 4.18 -35.49
N PHE A 115 -3.29 4.18 -35.15
CA PHE A 115 -2.84 4.56 -33.82
C PHE A 115 -2.73 6.09 -33.70
N VAL A 116 -3.20 6.62 -32.57
CA VAL A 116 -3.05 8.04 -32.21
C VAL A 116 -2.22 8.15 -30.92
N PRO A 117 -1.10 8.90 -30.90
CA PRO A 117 -0.48 9.57 -32.04
C PRO A 117 0.44 8.66 -32.88
N GLN A 118 0.90 7.53 -32.32
CA GLN A 118 1.99 6.73 -32.90
C GLN A 118 1.78 5.22 -32.71
N ARG A 119 2.42 4.43 -33.58
CA ARG A 119 2.42 2.96 -33.48
C ARG A 119 3.10 2.48 -32.20
N SER A 120 2.64 1.34 -31.70
CA SER A 120 3.24 0.64 -30.56
C SER A 120 3.57 -0.80 -30.93
N VAL A 121 4.84 -1.16 -30.80
CA VAL A 121 5.34 -2.52 -31.05
C VAL A 121 4.66 -3.52 -30.10
N ILE A 122 4.41 -3.12 -28.85
CA ILE A 122 3.77 -3.96 -27.84
C ILE A 122 2.31 -4.22 -28.21
N CYS A 123 1.56 -3.20 -28.65
CA CYS A 123 0.18 -3.39 -29.12
C CYS A 123 0.12 -4.26 -30.37
N GLU A 124 1.04 -4.09 -31.31
CA GLU A 124 1.10 -4.94 -32.51
C GLU A 124 1.44 -6.38 -32.18
N TYR A 125 2.34 -6.61 -31.23
CA TYR A 125 2.64 -7.94 -30.71
C TYR A 125 1.39 -8.59 -30.09
N GLU A 126 0.61 -7.84 -29.31
CA GLU A 126 -0.59 -8.39 -28.68
C GLU A 126 -1.70 -8.68 -29.69
N LEU A 127 -1.91 -7.79 -30.66
CA LEU A 127 -2.79 -8.04 -31.80
C LEU A 127 -2.35 -9.28 -32.61
N LYS A 128 -1.05 -9.58 -32.65
CA LYS A 128 -0.53 -10.79 -33.30
C LYS A 128 -0.90 -12.05 -32.52
N ARG A 129 -0.89 -12.01 -31.18
CA ARG A 129 -1.31 -13.14 -30.32
C ARG A 129 -2.78 -13.50 -30.54
N TYR A 130 -3.64 -12.51 -30.80
CA TYR A 130 -5.03 -12.71 -31.18
C TYR A 130 -5.24 -13.01 -32.68
N ASP A 131 -4.17 -13.23 -33.46
CA ASP A 131 -4.23 -13.47 -34.91
C ASP A 131 -4.98 -12.37 -35.69
N ILE A 132 -4.86 -11.11 -35.25
CA ILE A 132 -5.55 -9.96 -35.87
C ILE A 132 -4.67 -9.27 -36.91
N ILE A 133 -3.34 -9.26 -36.74
CA ILE A 133 -2.42 -8.54 -37.64
C ILE A 133 -2.62 -8.91 -39.11
N LYS A 134 -2.83 -10.20 -39.43
CA LYS A 134 -3.04 -10.66 -40.81
C LYS A 134 -4.41 -10.31 -41.38
N LYS A 135 -5.38 -9.96 -40.52
CA LYS A 135 -6.76 -9.60 -40.89
C LYS A 135 -6.91 -8.08 -41.10
N LEU A 136 -5.97 -7.29 -40.61
CA LEU A 136 -5.88 -5.86 -40.88
C LEU A 136 -5.30 -5.62 -42.28
N SER A 137 -6.00 -4.82 -43.08
CA SER A 137 -5.55 -4.40 -44.41
C SER A 137 -4.44 -3.34 -44.34
N SER A 138 -4.45 -2.49 -43.31
CA SER A 138 -3.37 -1.52 -43.07
C SER A 138 -3.30 -1.13 -41.58
N ILE A 139 -2.09 -0.81 -41.14
CA ILE A 139 -1.80 -0.23 -39.82
C ILE A 139 -1.07 1.09 -40.05
N GLU A 140 -1.71 2.18 -39.66
CA GLU A 140 -1.27 3.55 -39.86
C GLU A 140 -1.06 4.25 -38.51
N GLN A 141 -0.44 5.43 -38.56
CA GLN A 141 -0.38 6.35 -37.41
C GLN A 141 -0.86 7.72 -37.81
N LEU A 142 -1.39 8.45 -36.84
CA LEU A 142 -1.88 9.80 -36.99
C LEU A 142 -1.19 10.70 -35.95
N PRO A 143 -0.13 11.44 -36.33
CA PRO A 143 0.76 12.14 -35.39
C PRO A 143 0.14 13.44 -34.84
N ILE A 144 -1.00 13.31 -34.16
CA ILE A 144 -1.71 14.41 -33.50
C ILE A 144 -1.37 14.35 -32.01
N TYR A 145 -0.47 15.22 -31.59
CA TYR A 145 0.02 15.28 -30.21
C TYR A 145 -0.67 16.37 -29.38
N PHE A 146 -0.98 17.51 -29.99
CA PHE A 146 -1.60 18.66 -29.34
C PHE A 146 -2.93 19.02 -30.02
N TYR A 147 -3.94 19.28 -29.20
CA TYR A 147 -5.26 19.75 -29.58
C TYR A 147 -5.38 21.23 -29.20
N ALA A 148 -5.76 22.07 -30.16
CA ALA A 148 -5.99 23.49 -29.92
C ALA A 148 -7.31 23.68 -29.16
N TRP A 149 -7.20 24.05 -27.89
CA TRP A 149 -8.33 24.43 -27.05
C TRP A 149 -8.79 25.85 -27.39
N ASP A 150 -7.83 26.74 -27.58
CA ASP A 150 -8.05 28.13 -27.98
C ASP A 150 -6.88 28.61 -28.86
N ASP A 151 -6.90 29.88 -29.27
CA ASP A 151 -5.83 30.52 -30.04
C ASP A 151 -4.49 30.59 -29.29
N ASP A 152 -4.52 30.60 -27.96
CA ASP A 152 -3.36 30.72 -27.08
C ASP A 152 -3.16 29.51 -26.14
N LEU A 153 -3.99 28.46 -26.24
CA LEU A 153 -3.91 27.26 -25.43
C LEU A 153 -3.98 25.98 -26.27
N ILE A 154 -2.97 25.12 -26.15
CA ILE A 154 -2.95 23.75 -26.68
C ILE A 154 -2.76 22.73 -25.55
N SER A 155 -3.40 21.57 -25.70
CA SER A 155 -3.34 20.49 -24.71
C SER A 155 -3.12 19.14 -25.38
N MET A 156 -2.42 18.21 -24.73
CA MET A 156 -2.33 16.83 -25.18
C MET A 156 -3.53 15.96 -24.77
N GLU A 157 -4.42 16.50 -23.92
CA GLU A 157 -5.56 15.79 -23.32
C GLU A 157 -5.15 14.49 -22.60
N ASN A 158 -4.00 14.52 -21.92
CA ASN A 158 -3.46 13.41 -21.17
C ASN A 158 -3.26 13.78 -19.69
N GLU A 159 -4.16 13.30 -18.83
CA GLU A 159 -4.19 13.57 -17.39
C GLU A 159 -3.29 12.61 -16.57
N TRP A 160 -2.55 11.69 -17.21
CA TRP A 160 -1.82 10.58 -16.57
C TRP A 160 -0.58 10.97 -15.75
N PHE A 161 -0.23 12.25 -15.68
CA PHE A 161 1.06 12.70 -15.13
C PHE A 161 1.32 12.30 -13.66
N PRO A 162 0.37 12.46 -12.70
CA PRO A 162 0.63 12.10 -11.32
C PRO A 162 0.97 10.62 -11.17
N HIS A 163 0.25 9.76 -11.89
CA HIS A 163 0.52 8.33 -11.90
C HIS A 163 1.84 7.99 -12.62
N ALA A 164 2.12 8.62 -13.77
CA ALA A 164 3.39 8.43 -14.47
C ALA A 164 4.60 8.79 -13.58
N THR A 165 4.45 9.80 -12.73
CA THR A 165 5.46 10.17 -11.72
C THR A 165 5.54 9.15 -10.59
N ALA A 166 4.40 8.59 -10.14
CA ALA A 166 4.36 7.57 -9.09
C ALA A 166 4.93 6.19 -9.51
N SER A 167 4.88 5.90 -10.82
CA SER A 167 5.23 4.62 -11.44
C SER A 167 6.51 4.66 -12.27
N ASP A 168 7.20 5.80 -12.31
CA ASP A 168 8.37 6.05 -13.16
C ASP A 168 8.11 5.71 -14.66
N ASP A 169 6.92 6.03 -15.18
CA ASP A 169 6.53 5.78 -16.57
C ASP A 169 7.06 6.87 -17.52
N TYR A 170 8.19 6.56 -18.18
CA TYR A 170 8.87 7.45 -19.11
C TYR A 170 8.18 7.61 -20.48
N ASN A 171 7.06 6.92 -20.76
CA ASN A 171 6.35 7.05 -22.05
C ASN A 171 5.92 8.49 -22.33
N MET A 172 5.54 9.23 -21.28
CA MET A 172 5.12 10.63 -21.39
C MET A 172 6.25 11.54 -21.92
N ILE A 173 7.50 11.30 -21.51
CA ILE A 173 8.67 12.05 -21.98
C ILE A 173 8.84 11.89 -23.50
N SER A 174 8.71 10.66 -23.98
CA SER A 174 8.81 10.37 -25.41
C SER A 174 7.66 10.99 -26.21
N MET A 175 6.45 11.01 -25.64
CA MET A 175 5.27 11.59 -26.28
C MET A 175 5.38 13.13 -26.36
N ILE A 176 5.75 13.80 -25.27
CA ILE A 176 5.91 15.26 -25.22
C ILE A 176 7.04 15.71 -26.14
N SER A 177 8.20 15.04 -26.10
CA SER A 177 9.34 15.40 -26.96
C SER A 177 9.01 15.31 -28.45
N ARG A 178 8.25 14.29 -28.89
CA ARG A 178 7.75 14.21 -30.28
C ARG A 178 6.71 15.28 -30.59
N GLY A 179 5.83 15.59 -29.64
CA GLY A 179 4.89 16.70 -29.78
C GLY A 179 5.61 18.04 -29.98
N LEU A 180 6.73 18.26 -29.28
CA LEU A 180 7.56 19.46 -29.45
C LEU A 180 8.21 19.51 -30.83
N ILE A 181 8.72 18.39 -31.36
CA ILE A 181 9.20 18.33 -32.76
C ILE A 181 8.09 18.69 -33.73
N HIS A 182 6.88 18.16 -33.54
CA HIS A 182 5.73 18.49 -34.40
C HIS A 182 5.34 19.97 -34.31
N LEU A 183 5.48 20.61 -33.14
CA LEU A 183 5.30 22.07 -33.04
C LEU A 183 6.40 22.84 -33.79
N GLU A 184 7.65 22.37 -33.78
CA GLU A 184 8.74 22.99 -34.55
C GLU A 184 8.55 22.83 -36.07
N GLU A 185 7.91 21.74 -36.52
CA GLU A 185 7.53 21.56 -37.92
C GLU A 185 6.45 22.56 -38.37
N ILE A 186 5.60 23.03 -37.45
CA ILE A 186 4.54 24.01 -37.72
C ILE A 186 5.04 25.45 -37.58
N TYR A 187 5.80 25.75 -36.52
CA TYR A 187 6.18 27.11 -36.12
C TYR A 187 7.68 27.43 -36.27
N GLY A 188 8.45 26.54 -36.88
CA GLY A 188 9.89 26.68 -36.99
C GLY A 188 10.64 26.37 -35.68
N PRO A 189 11.98 26.43 -35.69
CA PRO A 189 12.81 26.01 -34.57
C PRO A 189 12.67 26.93 -33.36
N ILE A 190 12.64 26.35 -32.14
CA ILE A 190 12.61 27.11 -30.88
C ILE A 190 14.00 27.05 -30.22
N ASN A 191 14.69 28.20 -30.17
CA ASN A 191 16.12 28.21 -29.83
C ASN A 191 16.42 28.52 -28.36
N ASN A 192 15.55 29.27 -27.67
CA ASN A 192 15.74 29.61 -26.27
C ASN A 192 14.88 28.70 -25.40
N ILE A 193 15.53 27.83 -24.62
CA ILE A 193 14.86 26.80 -23.83
C ILE A 193 15.20 26.99 -22.36
N TYR A 194 14.16 27.04 -21.56
CA TYR A 194 14.22 27.15 -20.11
C TYR A 194 13.44 25.97 -19.53
N CYS A 195 13.98 25.31 -18.51
CA CYS A 195 13.29 24.21 -17.84
C CYS A 195 13.40 24.37 -16.32
N LYS A 196 12.32 24.04 -15.64
CA LYS A 196 12.28 23.92 -14.19
C LYS A 196 11.48 22.67 -13.78
N GLY A 197 12.19 21.66 -13.29
CA GLY A 197 11.64 20.34 -13.00
C GLY A 197 12.58 19.22 -13.44
N ASN A 198 12.44 18.05 -12.81
CA ASN A 198 13.22 16.87 -13.18
C ASN A 198 12.76 16.31 -14.53
N MET A 199 11.45 16.12 -14.71
CA MET A 199 10.89 15.60 -15.95
C MET A 199 10.97 16.63 -17.08
N ALA A 200 10.85 17.92 -16.77
CA ALA A 200 11.08 19.02 -17.71
C ALA A 200 12.50 18.98 -18.29
N LYS A 201 13.50 18.69 -17.46
CA LYS A 201 14.89 18.50 -17.90
C LYS A 201 15.01 17.22 -18.75
N ASP A 202 14.36 16.12 -18.36
CA ASP A 202 14.47 14.86 -19.12
C ASP A 202 13.75 14.94 -20.48
N ILE A 203 12.64 15.69 -20.55
CA ILE A 203 11.98 16.08 -21.81
C ILE A 203 12.92 16.92 -22.67
N TYR A 204 13.62 17.89 -22.08
CA TYR A 204 14.62 18.68 -22.80
C TYR A 204 15.73 17.81 -23.37
N ASP A 205 16.26 16.85 -22.61
CA ASP A 205 17.32 15.96 -23.08
C ASP A 205 16.82 15.05 -24.21
N ALA A 206 15.63 14.45 -24.07
CA ALA A 206 15.01 13.61 -25.09
C ALA A 206 14.68 14.39 -26.37
N TRP A 207 14.17 15.62 -26.24
CA TRP A 207 13.90 16.51 -27.36
C TRP A 207 15.20 16.94 -28.06
N SER A 208 16.23 17.29 -27.29
CA SER A 208 17.56 17.66 -27.81
C SER A 208 18.22 16.52 -28.60
N LEU A 209 18.00 15.27 -28.18
CA LEU A 209 18.48 14.10 -28.92
C LEU A 209 17.78 13.98 -30.29
N GLN A 210 16.47 14.22 -30.37
CA GLN A 210 15.70 14.15 -31.62
C GLN A 210 16.11 15.25 -32.63
N ARG A 211 16.57 16.40 -32.14
CA ARG A 211 17.11 17.51 -32.97
C ARG A 211 18.42 17.17 -33.69
N GLN A 212 19.07 16.05 -33.38
CA GLN A 212 20.30 15.64 -34.06
C GLN A 212 20.05 15.02 -35.46
N THR A 213 18.79 14.77 -35.80
CA THR A 213 18.40 14.20 -37.10
C THR A 213 18.57 15.19 -38.26
N ASP A 214 18.91 14.69 -39.44
CA ASP A 214 19.07 15.52 -40.64
C ASP A 214 17.76 16.20 -41.04
N SER A 215 16.61 15.54 -40.81
CA SER A 215 15.28 16.12 -41.02
C SER A 215 15.10 17.42 -40.23
N TRP A 216 15.42 17.41 -38.94
CA TRP A 216 15.30 18.60 -38.10
C TRP A 216 16.29 19.70 -38.50
N ARG A 217 17.51 19.35 -38.93
CA ARG A 217 18.50 20.34 -39.37
C ARG A 217 17.99 21.19 -40.54
N THR A 218 17.16 20.64 -41.42
CA THR A 218 16.52 21.42 -42.48
C THR A 218 15.54 22.48 -41.96
N LEU A 219 14.92 22.26 -40.79
CA LEU A 219 14.02 23.21 -40.15
C LEU A 219 14.75 24.50 -39.70
N THR A 220 16.05 24.41 -39.42
CA THR A 220 16.86 25.58 -39.01
C THR A 220 17.00 26.65 -40.10
N ALA A 221 16.64 26.32 -41.34
CA ALA A 221 16.60 27.26 -42.45
C ALA A 221 15.32 28.14 -42.47
N PHE A 222 14.27 27.77 -41.73
CA PHE A 222 13.01 28.51 -41.68
C PHE A 222 12.99 29.53 -40.53
N ASP A 223 12.10 30.52 -40.66
CA ASP A 223 11.86 31.52 -39.63
C ASP A 223 11.23 30.91 -38.37
N SER A 224 11.68 31.39 -37.21
CA SER A 224 11.12 31.03 -35.90
C SER A 224 9.97 31.98 -35.55
N TYR A 225 8.79 31.38 -35.32
CA TYR A 225 7.59 32.10 -34.89
C TYR A 225 7.44 32.14 -33.36
N ILE A 226 7.98 31.14 -32.65
CA ILE A 226 8.03 31.08 -31.19
C ILE A 226 9.48 31.31 -30.74
N ASP A 227 9.72 32.43 -30.06
CA ASP A 227 11.08 32.88 -29.74
C ASP A 227 11.69 32.10 -28.56
N SER A 228 10.89 31.74 -27.55
CA SER A 228 11.34 31.01 -26.34
C SER A 228 10.33 29.96 -25.88
N ILE A 229 10.80 28.91 -25.20
CA ILE A 229 9.95 27.95 -24.48
C ILE A 229 10.41 27.82 -23.02
N ILE A 230 9.46 27.77 -22.09
CA ILE A 230 9.68 27.48 -20.68
C ILE A 230 8.89 26.22 -20.32
N ILE A 231 9.58 25.17 -19.88
CA ILE A 231 8.99 23.87 -19.52
C ILE A 231 8.98 23.74 -18.00
N PHE A 232 7.80 23.52 -17.42
CA PHE A 232 7.60 23.34 -15.98
C PHE A 232 7.03 21.97 -15.67
N ASP A 233 7.58 21.30 -14.65
CA ASP A 233 6.90 20.17 -14.02
C ASP A 233 5.81 20.66 -13.07
N ARG A 234 4.63 20.04 -13.10
CA ARG A 234 3.55 20.35 -12.15
C ARG A 234 3.98 20.14 -10.70
N SER A 235 4.89 19.20 -10.46
CA SER A 235 5.38 18.84 -9.12
C SER A 235 6.13 19.95 -8.40
N ILE A 236 6.58 21.00 -9.10
CA ILE A 236 7.19 22.17 -8.44
C ILE A 236 6.14 23.06 -7.75
N ASP A 237 4.87 22.91 -8.13
CA ASP A 237 3.75 23.70 -7.61
C ASP A 237 2.45 22.89 -7.64
N TYR A 238 2.33 21.91 -6.75
CA TYR A 238 1.04 21.25 -6.50
C TYR A 238 0.09 22.11 -5.66
N VAL A 239 0.54 23.21 -5.06
CA VAL A 239 -0.32 24.05 -4.22
C VAL A 239 -1.40 24.70 -5.07
N THR A 240 -1.03 25.33 -6.20
CA THR A 240 -1.98 26.01 -7.09
C THR A 240 -3.20 25.16 -7.49
N PRO A 241 -3.07 23.92 -8.01
CA PRO A 241 -4.24 23.12 -8.35
C PRO A 241 -5.05 22.67 -7.13
N MET A 242 -4.48 22.63 -5.92
CA MET A 242 -5.20 22.24 -4.71
C MET A 242 -6.02 23.38 -4.11
N VAL A 243 -5.92 24.61 -4.62
CA VAL A 243 -6.70 25.78 -4.20
C VAL A 243 -7.88 26.00 -5.15
N THR A 244 -9.03 26.38 -4.62
CA THR A 244 -10.24 26.63 -5.42
C THR A 244 -10.03 27.83 -6.35
N GLN A 245 -10.22 27.64 -7.66
CA GLN A 245 -10.10 28.72 -8.64
C GLN A 245 -11.22 29.75 -8.50
N LEU A 246 -10.91 31.04 -8.66
CA LEU A 246 -11.88 32.15 -8.47
C LEU A 246 -12.11 33.03 -9.71
N THR A 247 -11.54 32.63 -10.87
CA THR A 247 -11.90 33.24 -12.16
C THR A 247 -13.22 32.67 -12.69
N TYR A 248 -13.86 33.35 -13.64
CA TYR A 248 -15.13 32.88 -14.21
C TYR A 248 -14.98 31.50 -14.86
N GLU A 249 -13.98 31.28 -15.70
CA GLU A 249 -13.70 29.98 -16.32
C GLU A 249 -13.25 28.95 -15.27
N GLY A 250 -12.43 29.36 -14.30
CA GLY A 250 -12.01 28.50 -13.20
C GLY A 250 -13.19 27.95 -12.40
N LEU A 251 -14.15 28.79 -12.03
CA LEU A 251 -15.35 28.37 -11.29
C LEU A 251 -16.31 27.51 -12.11
N ILE A 252 -16.42 27.76 -13.42
CA ILE A 252 -17.15 26.85 -14.31
C ILE A 252 -16.49 25.46 -14.27
N ASP A 253 -15.17 25.42 -14.27
CA ASP A 253 -14.40 24.17 -14.27
C ASP A 253 -14.47 23.43 -12.93
N GLU A 254 -14.40 24.14 -11.78
CA GLU A 254 -14.56 23.54 -10.45
C GLU A 254 -15.99 23.00 -10.21
N ILE A 255 -17.02 23.69 -10.68
CA ILE A 255 -18.43 23.36 -10.37
C ILE A 255 -19.02 22.38 -11.40
N PHE A 256 -18.74 22.58 -12.68
CA PHE A 256 -19.40 21.85 -13.78
C PHE A 256 -18.45 20.95 -14.57
N GLY A 257 -17.13 21.18 -14.48
CA GLY A 257 -16.11 20.41 -15.19
C GLY A 257 -16.03 20.72 -16.69
N ILE A 258 -14.97 21.41 -17.10
CA ILE A 258 -14.67 21.68 -18.51
C ILE A 258 -13.80 20.55 -19.06
N LYS A 259 -14.25 19.91 -20.14
CA LYS A 259 -13.48 18.90 -20.89
C LYS A 259 -13.48 19.24 -22.37
N CYS A 260 -12.28 19.28 -22.97
CA CYS A 260 -12.06 19.63 -24.37
C CYS A 260 -12.80 20.93 -24.78
N ALA A 261 -12.57 22.03 -24.04
CA ALA A 261 -13.19 23.34 -24.26
C ALA A 261 -14.74 23.31 -24.30
N SER A 262 -15.36 22.38 -23.57
CA SER A 262 -16.81 22.23 -23.48
C SER A 262 -17.26 21.84 -22.08
N VAL A 263 -18.45 22.26 -21.68
CA VAL A 263 -19.10 21.91 -20.41
C VAL A 263 -20.48 21.32 -20.68
N LYS A 264 -20.92 20.37 -19.84
CA LYS A 264 -22.27 19.77 -19.90
C LYS A 264 -23.08 20.22 -18.69
N MET A 265 -24.20 20.89 -18.92
CA MET A 265 -25.06 21.45 -17.87
C MET A 265 -26.49 20.93 -17.99
N GLN A 266 -27.26 21.00 -16.90
CA GLN A 266 -28.69 20.68 -16.95
C GLN A 266 -29.45 21.71 -17.80
N LYS A 267 -30.50 21.26 -18.48
CA LYS A 267 -31.34 22.13 -19.30
C LYS A 267 -32.06 23.14 -18.40
N MET A 268 -31.92 24.43 -18.70
CA MET A 268 -32.59 25.51 -17.96
C MET A 268 -33.85 25.95 -18.70
N GLU A 269 -34.95 26.18 -17.99
CA GLU A 269 -36.23 26.66 -18.57
C GLU A 269 -36.05 28.00 -19.33
N SER A 270 -35.09 28.83 -18.92
CA SER A 270 -34.75 30.12 -19.57
C SER A 270 -34.04 30.00 -20.93
N LEU A 271 -33.63 28.78 -21.33
CA LEU A 271 -32.82 28.53 -22.54
C LEU A 271 -33.62 27.87 -23.69
N GLU A 272 -34.90 27.54 -23.50
CA GLU A 272 -35.75 26.92 -24.53
C GLU A 272 -35.91 27.81 -25.78
N ASP A 273 -36.10 29.11 -25.58
CA ASP A 273 -36.18 30.11 -26.66
C ASP A 273 -34.84 30.29 -27.41
N ILE A 274 -33.71 29.92 -26.79
CA ILE A 274 -32.36 30.08 -27.35
C ILE A 274 -31.98 28.89 -28.24
N GLU A 275 -32.47 27.68 -27.96
CA GLU A 275 -32.28 26.49 -28.81
C GLU A 275 -32.98 26.62 -30.17
N GLU A 276 -34.18 27.20 -30.22
CA GLU A 276 -34.89 27.43 -31.50
C GLU A 276 -34.18 28.47 -32.38
N ALA A 277 -33.59 29.51 -31.78
CA ALA A 277 -32.83 30.53 -32.50
C ALA A 277 -31.50 29.99 -33.09
N ASN A 278 -30.84 29.05 -32.40
CA ASN A 278 -29.55 28.46 -32.80
C ASN A 278 -29.62 27.52 -34.00
N LYS A 279 -30.80 27.01 -34.40
CA LYS A 279 -30.95 26.18 -35.61
C LYS A 279 -30.58 26.91 -36.91
N SER A 280 -30.46 28.24 -36.87
CA SER A 280 -30.15 29.09 -38.03
C SER A 280 -28.69 29.52 -38.13
N HIS A 281 -27.96 29.63 -37.00
CA HIS A 281 -26.57 30.12 -36.96
C HIS A 281 -25.82 29.53 -35.73
N ASP A 282 -24.66 28.92 -35.96
CA ASP A 282 -23.81 28.19 -34.99
C ASP A 282 -23.07 29.11 -33.98
N SER A 283 -23.67 30.26 -33.63
CA SER A 283 -22.99 31.41 -33.04
C SER A 283 -22.97 31.47 -31.50
N VAL A 284 -23.75 30.64 -30.82
CA VAL A 284 -23.89 30.67 -29.33
C VAL A 284 -23.20 29.46 -28.67
N GLY A 285 -22.57 28.58 -29.45
CA GLY A 285 -21.77 27.46 -28.92
C GLY A 285 -22.58 26.35 -28.22
N ILE A 286 -23.91 26.36 -28.33
CA ILE A 286 -24.78 25.31 -27.78
C ILE A 286 -24.85 24.13 -28.76
N LEU A 287 -24.48 22.94 -28.28
CA LEU A 287 -24.50 21.68 -29.02
C LEU A 287 -25.62 20.80 -28.45
N SER A 288 -26.69 20.57 -29.22
CA SER A 288 -27.81 19.71 -28.80
C SER A 288 -27.44 18.23 -28.92
N THR A 289 -27.51 17.46 -27.82
CA THR A 289 -27.25 16.02 -27.84
C THR A 289 -28.53 15.23 -28.13
N SER A 290 -28.63 14.64 -29.31
CA SER A 290 -29.71 13.70 -29.67
C SER A 290 -29.38 12.30 -29.18
N SER A 291 -29.64 12.00 -27.91
CA SER A 291 -29.61 10.63 -27.39
C SER A 291 -30.62 10.55 -26.24
N GLY A 292 -31.61 9.68 -26.38
CA GLY A 292 -32.70 9.52 -25.41
C GLY A 292 -32.17 9.33 -23.99
N SER A 293 -32.88 9.94 -23.03
CA SER A 293 -32.62 9.99 -21.58
C SER A 293 -31.47 10.90 -21.11
N GLN A 294 -31.66 12.22 -21.16
CA GLN A 294 -31.49 13.20 -20.04
C GLN A 294 -31.44 14.65 -20.58
N ASP A 295 -32.17 15.57 -19.93
CA ASP A 295 -32.22 17.02 -20.17
C ASP A 295 -30.87 17.71 -19.86
N ARG A 296 -29.88 17.57 -20.74
CA ARG A 296 -28.59 18.27 -20.61
C ARG A 296 -28.19 18.99 -21.89
N ILE A 297 -27.65 20.20 -21.74
CA ILE A 297 -27.11 21.03 -22.82
C ILE A 297 -25.57 20.95 -22.76
N GLN A 298 -24.92 20.80 -23.92
CA GLN A 298 -23.47 20.96 -24.03
C GLN A 298 -23.15 22.36 -24.56
N ILE A 299 -22.28 23.08 -23.86
CA ILE A 299 -21.86 24.44 -24.20
C ILE A 299 -20.37 24.40 -24.54
N SER A 300 -20.00 24.88 -25.72
CA SER A 300 -18.61 25.11 -26.09
C SER A 300 -18.13 26.43 -25.49
N LEU A 301 -16.91 26.46 -24.95
CA LEU A 301 -16.31 27.58 -24.26
C LEU A 301 -14.96 27.90 -24.91
N ASN A 302 -14.90 28.95 -25.72
CA ASN A 302 -13.68 29.40 -26.39
C ASN A 302 -13.78 30.88 -26.80
N SER A 303 -12.64 31.47 -27.18
CA SER A 303 -12.53 32.88 -27.57
C SER A 303 -13.40 33.32 -28.76
N LYS A 304 -13.94 32.39 -29.57
CA LYS A 304 -14.86 32.75 -30.67
C LYS A 304 -16.15 33.39 -30.16
N GLN A 305 -16.50 33.14 -28.89
CA GLN A 305 -17.55 33.85 -28.20
C GLN A 305 -16.98 35.12 -27.57
N CYS A 306 -17.21 36.27 -28.23
CA CYS A 306 -16.66 37.56 -27.82
C CYS A 306 -16.92 37.87 -26.34
N LEU A 307 -18.17 37.68 -25.87
CA LEU A 307 -18.51 37.92 -24.47
C LEU A 307 -17.78 36.96 -23.52
N TYR A 308 -17.69 35.67 -23.86
CA TYR A 308 -16.96 34.71 -23.03
C TYR A 308 -15.48 35.07 -22.91
N SER A 309 -14.86 35.50 -24.01
CA SER A 309 -13.46 35.96 -24.02
C SER A 309 -13.22 37.16 -23.09
N GLU A 310 -14.23 38.02 -22.88
CA GLU A 310 -14.15 39.15 -21.93
C GLU A 310 -14.39 38.72 -20.47
N LEU A 311 -15.12 37.63 -20.24
CA LEU A 311 -15.52 37.19 -18.90
C LEU A 311 -14.58 36.15 -18.29
N ARG A 312 -14.08 35.20 -19.09
CA ARG A 312 -13.40 33.97 -18.64
C ARG A 312 -12.24 34.22 -17.67
N ASP A 313 -11.45 35.26 -17.95
CA ASP A 313 -10.21 35.56 -17.22
C ASP A 313 -10.44 36.52 -16.04
N LEU A 314 -11.67 37.04 -15.87
CA LEU A 314 -12.02 37.92 -14.76
C LEU A 314 -12.18 37.13 -13.47
N ASN A 315 -11.79 37.74 -12.34
CA ASN A 315 -12.28 37.29 -11.03
C ASN A 315 -13.81 37.39 -11.00
N PHE A 316 -14.47 36.41 -10.40
CA PHE A 316 -15.93 36.33 -10.42
C PHE A 316 -16.63 37.59 -9.88
N HIS A 317 -16.02 38.30 -8.93
CA HIS A 317 -16.56 39.56 -8.42
C HIS A 317 -16.71 40.65 -9.50
N ALA A 318 -15.88 40.64 -10.55
CA ALA A 318 -15.96 41.59 -11.65
C ALA A 318 -17.00 41.22 -12.72
N VAL A 319 -17.37 39.95 -12.83
CA VAL A 319 -18.23 39.39 -13.91
C VAL A 319 -19.57 40.11 -14.01
N GLY A 320 -20.24 40.36 -12.88
CA GLY A 320 -21.57 41.00 -12.87
C GLY A 320 -21.59 42.41 -13.47
N SER A 321 -20.49 43.17 -13.26
CA SER A 321 -20.36 44.53 -13.79
C SER A 321 -20.15 44.52 -15.32
N THR A 322 -19.33 43.60 -15.82
CA THR A 322 -19.06 43.40 -17.26
C THR A 322 -20.30 42.88 -17.99
N LEU A 323 -21.01 41.90 -17.43
CA LEU A 323 -22.28 41.41 -17.97
C LEU A 323 -23.32 42.53 -18.07
N SER A 324 -23.47 43.33 -17.01
CA SER A 324 -24.41 44.47 -16.99
C SER A 324 -24.07 45.53 -18.04
N LYS A 325 -22.77 45.76 -18.29
CA LYS A 325 -22.29 46.66 -19.34
C LYS A 325 -22.65 46.13 -20.73
N SER A 326 -22.35 44.85 -21.00
CA SER A 326 -22.68 44.20 -22.29
C SER A 326 -24.18 44.22 -22.60
N ILE A 327 -25.04 43.92 -21.61
CA ILE A 327 -26.51 43.95 -21.78
C ILE A 327 -27.02 45.37 -22.10
N LYS A 328 -26.40 46.42 -21.53
CA LYS A 328 -26.78 47.82 -21.81
C LYS A 328 -26.39 48.25 -23.23
N GLU A 329 -25.20 47.87 -23.70
CA GLU A 329 -24.69 48.20 -25.03
C GLU A 329 -25.53 47.57 -26.16
N GLN A 330 -26.25 46.47 -25.89
CA GLN A 330 -27.13 45.82 -26.86
C GLN A 330 -28.48 46.55 -27.10
N ARG A 331 -28.84 47.57 -26.31
CA ARG A 331 -30.11 48.32 -26.46
C ARG A 331 -29.99 49.50 -27.44
N HIS A 332 -29.85 49.21 -28.73
CA HIS A 332 -29.90 50.24 -29.78
C HIS A 332 -31.32 50.42 -30.36
N THR A 333 -31.77 51.68 -30.50
CA THR A 333 -33.01 52.06 -31.19
C THR A 333 -32.66 52.70 -32.53
N ALA A 334 -33.19 52.16 -33.64
CA ALA A 334 -32.98 52.72 -34.98
C ALA A 334 -34.11 53.70 -35.32
N ASN A 335 -33.76 54.94 -35.69
CA ASN A 335 -34.74 56.02 -35.90
C ASN A 335 -34.85 56.46 -37.38
N SER A 336 -34.05 55.90 -38.30
CA SER A 336 -34.13 56.20 -39.74
C SER A 336 -34.16 54.96 -40.65
N VAL A 337 -34.67 55.10 -41.88
CA VAL A 337 -34.80 54.00 -42.87
C VAL A 337 -33.44 53.45 -43.35
N ARG A 338 -32.38 54.28 -43.36
CA ARG A 338 -31.01 53.84 -43.70
C ARG A 338 -30.38 53.05 -42.55
N GLU A 339 -30.53 53.55 -41.32
CA GLU A 339 -30.15 52.84 -40.10
C GLU A 339 -30.90 51.51 -39.98
N TYR A 340 -32.16 51.44 -40.42
CA TYR A 340 -32.93 50.20 -40.41
C TYR A 340 -32.34 49.12 -41.33
N LYS A 341 -31.85 49.47 -42.53
CA LYS A 341 -31.18 48.50 -43.41
C LYS A 341 -29.85 48.00 -42.86
N GLU A 342 -29.08 48.86 -42.20
CA GLU A 342 -27.85 48.46 -41.51
C GLU A 342 -28.13 47.65 -40.24
N PHE A 343 -29.20 47.99 -39.53
CA PHE A 343 -29.68 47.26 -38.36
C PHE A 343 -30.14 45.85 -38.73
N VAL A 344 -30.90 45.67 -39.81
CA VAL A 344 -31.31 44.35 -40.33
C VAL A 344 -30.09 43.50 -40.71
N LYS A 345 -29.03 44.10 -41.28
CA LYS A 345 -27.77 43.39 -41.54
C LYS A 345 -27.04 42.96 -40.27
N LYS A 346 -27.13 43.75 -39.18
CA LYS A 346 -26.54 43.46 -37.87
C LYS A 346 -27.44 42.63 -36.95
N LEU A 347 -28.68 42.36 -37.35
CA LEU A 347 -29.67 41.66 -36.52
C LEU A 347 -29.21 40.25 -36.11
N PRO A 348 -28.64 39.40 -37.00
CA PRO A 348 -28.17 38.07 -36.60
C PRO A 348 -27.05 38.14 -35.56
N THR A 349 -26.09 39.08 -35.73
CA THR A 349 -25.00 39.28 -34.76
C THR A 349 -25.50 39.81 -33.42
N LEU A 350 -26.52 40.68 -33.42
CA LEU A 350 -27.15 41.18 -32.20
C LEU A 350 -27.97 40.09 -31.48
N GLN A 351 -28.67 39.23 -32.24
CA GLN A 351 -29.36 38.07 -31.69
C GLN A 351 -28.39 37.08 -31.03
N ALA A 352 -27.29 36.73 -31.71
CA ALA A 352 -26.25 35.88 -31.15
C ALA A 352 -25.64 36.47 -29.87
N SER A 353 -25.31 37.76 -29.88
CA SER A 353 -24.80 38.48 -28.71
C SER A 353 -25.78 38.51 -27.54
N ARG A 354 -27.09 38.66 -27.82
CA ARG A 354 -28.14 38.63 -26.79
C ARG A 354 -28.31 37.24 -26.19
N SER A 355 -28.29 36.19 -27.01
CA SER A 355 -28.35 34.81 -26.55
C SER A 355 -27.12 34.42 -25.72
N ALA A 356 -25.92 34.86 -26.11
CA ALA A 356 -24.70 34.66 -25.33
C ALA A 356 -24.76 35.38 -23.97
N ALA A 357 -25.26 36.63 -23.94
CA ALA A 357 -25.46 37.36 -22.69
C ALA A 357 -26.47 36.69 -21.76
N ALA A 358 -27.58 36.18 -22.30
CA ALA A 358 -28.56 35.42 -21.53
C ALA A 358 -27.95 34.13 -20.95
N LEU A 359 -27.23 33.36 -21.77
CA LEU A 359 -26.53 32.14 -21.37
C LEU A 359 -25.57 32.41 -20.21
N HIS A 360 -24.64 33.35 -20.37
CA HIS A 360 -23.64 33.65 -19.34
C HIS A 360 -24.23 34.32 -18.10
N THR A 361 -25.38 35.00 -18.21
CA THR A 361 -26.14 35.47 -17.04
C THR A 361 -26.64 34.29 -16.22
N SER A 362 -27.27 33.30 -16.85
CA SER A 362 -27.74 32.11 -16.14
C SER A 362 -26.60 31.28 -15.56
N VAL A 363 -25.48 31.10 -16.28
CA VAL A 363 -24.29 30.44 -15.73
C VAL A 363 -23.74 31.21 -14.52
N ALA A 364 -23.68 32.54 -14.58
CA ALA A 364 -23.21 33.35 -13.46
C ALA A 364 -24.16 33.28 -12.25
N GLU A 365 -25.47 33.17 -12.45
CA GLU A 365 -26.44 32.96 -11.38
C GLU A 365 -26.21 31.64 -10.65
N LEU A 366 -25.99 30.54 -11.39
CA LEU A 366 -25.69 29.23 -10.80
C LEU A 366 -24.36 29.25 -10.00
N ILE A 367 -23.32 29.87 -10.54
CA ILE A 367 -22.04 30.01 -9.82
C ILE A 367 -22.26 30.82 -8.54
N LYS A 368 -23.07 31.89 -8.61
CA LYS A 368 -23.36 32.75 -7.45
C LYS A 368 -24.09 31.99 -6.35
N GLU A 369 -24.98 31.06 -6.67
CA GLU A 369 -25.64 30.19 -5.68
C GLU A 369 -24.62 29.35 -4.91
N VAL A 370 -23.64 28.76 -5.60
CA VAL A 370 -22.57 27.97 -4.97
C VAL A 370 -21.67 28.85 -4.11
N ILE A 371 -21.24 30.00 -4.62
CA ILE A 371 -20.33 30.93 -3.90
C ILE A 371 -20.99 31.53 -2.66
N ALA A 372 -22.31 31.72 -2.68
CA ALA A 372 -23.05 32.23 -1.53
C ALA A 372 -23.24 31.19 -0.41
N SER A 373 -22.88 29.93 -0.62
CA SER A 373 -23.02 28.88 0.39
C SER A 373 -22.01 29.01 1.53
N ASP A 374 -22.43 28.64 2.73
CA ASP A 374 -21.55 28.55 3.91
C ASP A 374 -20.44 27.52 3.67
N GLU A 375 -20.74 26.44 2.95
CA GLU A 375 -19.80 25.37 2.63
C GLU A 375 -18.63 25.88 1.78
N PHE A 376 -18.92 26.66 0.74
CA PHE A 376 -17.90 27.29 -0.10
C PHE A 376 -17.06 28.28 0.72
N SER A 377 -17.72 29.12 1.53
CA SER A 377 -17.05 30.11 2.38
C SER A 377 -16.12 29.46 3.43
N ASN A 378 -16.55 28.36 4.04
CA ASN A 378 -15.73 27.59 4.98
C ASN A 378 -14.55 26.91 4.28
N THR A 379 -14.77 26.38 3.07
CA THR A 379 -13.70 25.79 2.24
C THR A 379 -12.62 26.83 1.93
N LEU A 380 -13.01 28.00 1.43
CA LEU A 380 -12.06 29.09 1.15
C LEU A 380 -11.35 29.59 2.41
N SER A 381 -12.03 29.63 3.55
CA SER A 381 -11.41 30.02 4.83
C SER A 381 -10.32 29.03 5.23
N CYS A 382 -10.61 27.73 5.15
CA CYS A 382 -9.64 26.67 5.43
C CYS A 382 -8.44 26.70 4.46
N GLU A 383 -8.69 26.89 3.16
CA GLU A 383 -7.61 27.04 2.16
C GLU A 383 -6.71 28.25 2.47
N ARG A 384 -7.30 29.40 2.83
CA ARG A 384 -6.56 30.61 3.20
C ARG A 384 -5.70 30.41 4.45
N GLU A 385 -6.19 29.70 5.46
CA GLU A 385 -5.41 29.36 6.66
C GLU A 385 -4.16 28.55 6.29
N PHE A 386 -4.31 27.51 5.46
CA PHE A 386 -3.19 26.69 5.01
C PHE A 386 -2.20 27.46 4.12
N LEU A 387 -2.69 28.26 3.17
CA LEU A 387 -1.86 29.10 2.32
C LEU A 387 -1.04 30.13 3.11
N ASN A 388 -1.55 30.57 4.26
CA ASN A 388 -0.86 31.45 5.21
C ASN A 388 0.01 30.70 6.23
N CYS A 389 -0.04 29.36 6.23
CA CYS A 389 0.63 28.48 7.19
C CYS A 389 0.18 28.71 8.64
N ILE A 390 -1.12 28.97 8.86
CA ILE A 390 -1.74 29.15 10.18
C ILE A 390 -2.26 27.80 10.69
N ASP A 391 -2.04 27.49 11.97
CA ASP A 391 -2.52 26.27 12.68
C ASP A 391 -2.29 24.94 11.97
N SER A 392 -1.24 24.88 11.15
CA SER A 392 -1.07 23.82 10.17
C SER A 392 -0.57 22.49 10.75
N ASN A 393 -0.18 22.46 12.03
CA ASN A 393 0.33 21.26 12.72
C ASN A 393 -0.73 20.51 13.54
N SER A 394 -1.97 20.99 13.54
CA SER A 394 -3.12 20.38 14.21
C SER A 394 -4.13 19.80 13.21
N LEU A 395 -5.00 18.92 13.70
CA LEU A 395 -6.15 18.47 12.94
C LEU A 395 -7.08 19.65 12.67
N SER A 396 -7.35 19.91 11.39
CA SER A 396 -8.39 20.85 10.96
C SER A 396 -9.77 20.31 11.31
N THR A 397 -10.48 21.06 12.16
CA THR A 397 -11.86 20.77 12.55
C THR A 397 -12.81 20.80 11.36
N PHE A 398 -12.53 21.63 10.36
CA PHE A 398 -13.34 21.68 9.14
C PHE A 398 -13.17 20.41 8.29
N ILE A 399 -11.94 19.91 8.12
CA ILE A 399 -11.69 18.66 7.39
C ILE A 399 -12.36 17.49 8.13
N GLU A 400 -12.21 17.42 9.45
CA GLU A 400 -12.85 16.38 10.28
C GLU A 400 -14.39 16.42 10.13
N GLN A 401 -15.00 17.61 10.14
CA GLN A 401 -16.43 17.77 9.87
C GLN A 401 -16.81 17.31 8.45
N CYS A 402 -15.98 17.58 7.44
CA CYS A 402 -16.24 17.13 6.07
C CYS A 402 -16.21 15.60 5.98
N ILE A 403 -15.23 14.95 6.63
CA ILE A 403 -15.13 13.48 6.72
C ILE A 403 -16.38 12.92 7.40
N ASN A 404 -16.78 13.49 8.54
CA ASN A 404 -17.94 13.04 9.31
C ASN A 404 -19.27 13.21 8.55
N LYS A 405 -19.39 14.25 7.73
CA LYS A 405 -20.54 14.47 6.84
C LYS A 405 -20.51 13.62 5.57
N LYS A 406 -19.40 12.93 5.30
CA LYS A 406 -19.14 12.24 4.02
C LYS A 406 -19.29 13.17 2.81
N GLU A 407 -18.69 14.36 2.92
CA GLU A 407 -18.52 15.26 1.78
C GLU A 407 -17.78 14.55 0.62
N PRO A 408 -17.85 15.06 -0.62
CA PRO A 408 -17.15 14.46 -1.76
C PRO A 408 -15.69 14.15 -1.45
N MET A 409 -15.30 12.89 -1.68
CA MET A 409 -13.99 12.37 -1.26
C MET A 409 -12.81 13.19 -1.80
N LEU A 410 -12.86 13.57 -3.08
CA LEU A 410 -11.78 14.32 -3.73
C LEU A 410 -11.61 15.72 -3.14
N LYS A 411 -12.71 16.39 -2.73
CA LYS A 411 -12.66 17.67 -2.00
C LYS A 411 -11.93 17.52 -0.68
N VAL A 412 -12.27 16.50 0.11
CA VAL A 412 -11.61 16.24 1.40
C VAL A 412 -10.13 15.93 1.22
N LEU A 413 -9.82 15.07 0.25
CA LEU A 413 -8.45 14.70 -0.07
C LEU A 413 -7.62 15.90 -0.56
N ARG A 414 -8.23 16.81 -1.34
CA ARG A 414 -7.63 18.06 -1.79
C ARG A 414 -7.21 18.96 -0.63
N LEU A 415 -8.09 19.14 0.37
CA LEU A 415 -7.78 19.91 1.58
C LEU A 415 -6.67 19.27 2.42
N MET A 416 -6.71 17.93 2.58
CA MET A 416 -5.66 17.18 3.26
C MET A 416 -4.29 17.33 2.55
N CYS A 417 -4.27 17.23 1.22
CA CYS A 417 -3.05 17.44 0.42
C CYS A 417 -2.57 18.88 0.52
N LEU A 418 -3.46 19.88 0.45
CA LEU A 418 -3.10 21.29 0.61
C LEU A 418 -2.43 21.55 1.96
N GLN A 419 -2.96 21.00 3.04
CA GLN A 419 -2.34 21.11 4.36
C GLN A 419 -0.95 20.46 4.39
N SER A 420 -0.78 19.28 3.77
CA SER A 420 0.52 18.60 3.67
C SER A 420 1.53 19.42 2.86
N LEU A 421 1.15 19.92 1.69
CA LEU A 421 2.01 20.69 0.78
C LEU A 421 2.48 22.01 1.40
N THR A 422 1.57 22.73 2.06
CA THR A 422 1.89 24.02 2.70
C THR A 422 2.81 23.87 3.92
N ASN A 423 2.94 22.65 4.45
CA ASN A 423 3.80 22.32 5.60
C ASN A 423 5.06 21.52 5.27
N ALA A 424 5.28 21.17 4.00
CA ALA A 424 6.33 20.22 3.60
C ALA A 424 6.20 18.85 4.32
N GLY A 425 4.96 18.34 4.34
CA GLY A 425 4.57 17.11 5.02
C GLY A 425 3.73 17.36 6.28
N LEU A 426 3.21 16.28 6.86
CA LEU A 426 2.52 16.30 8.15
C LEU A 426 3.30 15.52 9.20
N LYS A 427 3.20 15.92 10.47
CA LYS A 427 3.74 15.11 11.58
C LYS A 427 3.11 13.72 11.55
N THR A 428 3.89 12.67 11.83
CA THR A 428 3.45 11.26 11.75
C THR A 428 2.10 11.02 12.42
N LYS A 429 1.88 11.58 13.63
CA LYS A 429 0.60 11.46 14.33
C LYS A 429 -0.58 12.06 13.56
N LEU A 430 -0.41 13.24 12.97
CA LEU A 430 -1.45 13.92 12.20
C LEU A 430 -1.70 13.21 10.86
N TYR A 431 -0.63 12.78 10.19
CA TYR A 431 -0.69 11.98 8.98
C TYR A 431 -1.52 10.70 9.20
N ASP A 432 -1.17 9.92 10.24
CA ASP A 432 -1.83 8.65 10.53
C ASP A 432 -3.28 8.86 11.00
N GLN A 433 -3.56 9.98 11.66
CA GLN A 433 -4.93 10.36 12.05
C GLN A 433 -5.80 10.63 10.82
N TYR A 434 -5.37 11.52 9.92
CA TYR A 434 -6.11 11.81 8.69
C TYR A 434 -6.31 10.57 7.82
N ARG A 435 -5.25 9.77 7.63
CA ARG A 435 -5.33 8.52 6.87
C ARG A 435 -6.37 7.57 7.47
N ARG A 436 -6.38 7.41 8.79
CA ARG A 436 -7.33 6.54 9.49
C ARG A 436 -8.77 7.02 9.33
N GLU A 437 -9.03 8.30 9.63
CA GLU A 437 -10.38 8.89 9.54
C GLU A 437 -10.93 8.83 8.12
N PHE A 438 -10.08 9.09 7.12
CA PHE A 438 -10.44 8.99 5.71
C PHE A 438 -10.79 7.55 5.32
N LEU A 439 -9.92 6.56 5.60
CA LEU A 439 -10.15 5.17 5.22
C LEU A 439 -11.38 4.57 5.92
N GLN A 440 -11.63 4.93 7.18
CA GLN A 440 -12.83 4.50 7.90
C GLN A 440 -14.12 5.07 7.30
N SER A 441 -14.07 6.27 6.73
CA SER A 441 -15.26 6.97 6.23
C SER A 441 -15.57 6.68 4.75
N TYR A 442 -14.52 6.58 3.92
CA TYR A 442 -14.62 6.43 2.46
C TYR A 442 -14.30 5.01 1.97
N GLY A 443 -13.57 4.21 2.75
CA GLY A 443 -13.28 2.80 2.48
C GLY A 443 -11.80 2.47 2.36
N TYR A 444 -11.46 1.22 2.68
CA TYR A 444 -10.07 0.72 2.68
C TYR A 444 -9.51 0.43 1.28
N GLN A 445 -10.35 0.41 0.22
CA GLN A 445 -9.87 0.30 -1.16
C GLN A 445 -8.93 1.46 -1.55
N TYR A 446 -9.00 2.60 -0.85
CA TYR A 446 -8.12 3.75 -1.04
C TYR A 446 -6.82 3.68 -0.23
N LEU A 447 -6.48 2.56 0.40
CA LEU A 447 -5.21 2.45 1.12
C LEU A 447 -4.00 2.63 0.19
N LEU A 448 -4.06 2.05 -1.01
CA LEU A 448 -3.03 2.19 -2.05
C LEU A 448 -2.90 3.63 -2.57
N LEU A 449 -4.00 4.39 -2.57
CA LEU A 449 -3.99 5.80 -2.95
C LEU A 449 -3.06 6.62 -2.05
N PHE A 450 -3.04 6.36 -0.73
CA PHE A 450 -2.11 7.06 0.18
C PHE A 450 -0.64 6.75 -0.09
N VAL A 451 -0.32 5.56 -0.60
CA VAL A 451 1.04 5.20 -1.04
C VAL A 451 1.41 6.00 -2.29
N GLU A 452 0.51 6.11 -3.27
CA GLU A 452 0.75 6.91 -4.46
C GLU A 452 0.89 8.41 -4.13
N LEU A 453 0.02 8.95 -3.27
CA LEU A 453 0.09 10.35 -2.81
C LEU A 453 1.40 10.67 -2.09
N GLU A 454 1.92 9.72 -1.30
CA GLU A 454 3.21 9.87 -0.62
C GLU A 454 4.36 9.86 -1.62
N LYS A 455 4.37 8.94 -2.60
CA LYS A 455 5.38 8.87 -3.66
C LYS A 455 5.45 10.15 -4.50
N VAL A 456 4.30 10.71 -4.87
CA VAL A 456 4.21 11.92 -5.70
C VAL A 456 4.47 13.20 -4.89
N GLY A 457 4.46 13.12 -3.56
CA GLY A 457 4.72 14.25 -2.67
C GLY A 457 3.50 15.09 -2.31
N LEU A 458 2.28 14.64 -2.64
CA LEU A 458 1.03 15.35 -2.37
C LEU A 458 0.56 15.21 -0.92
N PHE A 459 0.78 14.04 -0.31
CA PHE A 459 0.44 13.77 1.09
C PHE A 459 1.54 12.94 1.74
N THR A 460 2.43 13.60 2.48
CA THR A 460 3.66 13.00 3.02
C THR A 460 3.80 13.21 4.52
N LYS A 461 4.65 12.41 5.16
CA LYS A 461 5.14 12.66 6.52
C LYS A 461 6.27 13.70 6.49
N ASN A 462 6.42 14.49 7.56
CA ASN A 462 7.54 15.44 7.69
C ASN A 462 8.87 14.71 7.52
N SER A 463 9.67 15.11 6.53
CA SER A 463 11.00 14.57 6.33
C SER A 463 11.97 15.10 7.39
N THR A 464 12.82 14.23 7.94
CA THR A 464 13.92 14.60 8.85
C THR A 464 15.15 15.15 8.12
N ASP A 465 15.15 15.15 6.78
CA ASP A 465 16.26 15.66 5.99
C ASP A 465 16.25 17.20 5.92
N ASN A 466 17.19 17.83 6.64
CA ASN A 466 17.39 19.29 6.66
C ASN A 466 17.64 19.90 5.26
N ARG A 467 18.05 19.11 4.26
CA ARG A 467 18.31 19.58 2.88
C ARG A 467 17.05 20.08 2.17
N ASN A 468 15.86 19.60 2.55
CA ASN A 468 14.59 19.94 1.89
C ASN A 468 13.84 21.11 2.54
N GLN A 469 14.33 21.68 3.64
CA GLN A 469 13.66 22.82 4.30
C GLN A 469 13.73 24.10 3.46
N ALA A 470 14.81 24.33 2.72
CA ALA A 470 14.97 25.52 1.89
C ALA A 470 13.91 25.61 0.77
N SER A 471 13.46 24.45 0.27
CA SER A 471 12.44 24.30 -0.76
C SER A 471 11.02 24.11 -0.23
N SER A 472 10.80 24.35 1.07
CA SER A 472 9.47 24.27 1.66
C SER A 472 8.59 25.44 1.20
N TYR A 473 7.28 25.20 1.11
CA TYR A 473 6.29 26.21 0.73
C TYR A 473 6.38 27.51 1.57
N PRO A 474 6.54 27.49 2.92
CA PRO A 474 6.66 28.72 3.70
C PRO A 474 7.81 29.63 3.26
N ASN A 475 8.91 29.06 2.78
CA ASN A 475 10.06 29.81 2.26
C ASN A 475 9.78 30.33 0.85
N ILE A 476 9.27 29.47 -0.04
CA ILE A 476 8.91 29.84 -1.42
C ILE A 476 7.86 30.96 -1.43
N ARG A 477 6.85 30.86 -0.57
CA ARG A 477 5.80 31.87 -0.35
C ARG A 477 6.38 33.26 -0.12
N LYS A 478 7.38 33.37 0.77
CA LYS A 478 8.04 34.65 1.08
C LYS A 478 9.01 35.09 -0.01
N LEU A 479 9.74 34.16 -0.61
CA LEU A 479 10.76 34.47 -1.64
C LEU A 479 10.14 35.03 -2.93
N PHE A 480 8.96 34.56 -3.29
CA PHE A 480 8.29 34.93 -4.54
C PHE A 480 7.00 35.74 -4.33
N ASP A 481 6.75 36.20 -3.10
CA ASP A 481 5.58 37.02 -2.74
C ASP A 481 4.27 36.39 -3.23
N LEU A 482 4.02 35.16 -2.78
CA LEU A 482 2.88 34.37 -3.24
C LEU A 482 1.58 34.72 -2.50
N ILE A 483 1.64 35.45 -1.39
CA ILE A 483 0.45 35.93 -0.68
C ILE A 483 0.53 37.45 -0.57
N ILE A 484 -0.49 38.13 -1.09
CA ILE A 484 -0.60 39.58 -1.05
C ILE A 484 -1.59 39.97 0.05
N ASP A 485 -1.07 40.43 1.19
CA ASP A 485 -1.85 40.72 2.41
C ASP A 485 -2.82 41.92 2.25
N ASN A 486 -2.56 42.80 1.27
CA ASN A 486 -3.45 43.92 0.95
C ASN A 486 -4.54 43.42 0.00
N HIS A 487 -5.82 43.59 0.36
CA HIS A 487 -6.98 43.22 -0.46
C HIS A 487 -6.73 43.52 -1.95
N THR A 488 -6.49 42.46 -2.73
CA THR A 488 -6.21 42.58 -4.16
C THR A 488 -7.43 43.21 -4.83
N ASN A 489 -7.24 44.21 -5.68
CA ASN A 489 -8.35 44.82 -6.40
C ASN A 489 -8.83 43.84 -7.48
N GLU A 490 -9.92 43.14 -7.22
CA GLU A 490 -10.47 42.13 -8.13
C GLU A 490 -11.19 42.73 -9.35
N LEU A 491 -11.59 44.00 -9.28
CA LEU A 491 -12.24 44.71 -10.37
C LEU A 491 -11.22 45.26 -11.38
N GLU A 492 -10.11 45.79 -10.87
CA GLU A 492 -9.00 46.31 -11.66
C GLU A 492 -7.69 45.70 -11.13
N PRO A 493 -7.36 44.46 -11.54
CA PRO A 493 -6.22 43.74 -11.00
C PRO A 493 -4.90 44.35 -11.46
N ASN A 494 -3.94 44.42 -10.53
CA ASN A 494 -2.57 44.90 -10.77
C ASN A 494 -1.51 43.80 -10.56
N ASP A 495 -1.92 42.63 -10.06
CA ASP A 495 -1.05 41.48 -9.81
C ASP A 495 -1.76 40.19 -10.21
N VAL A 496 -1.00 39.15 -10.54
CA VAL A 496 -1.51 37.82 -10.90
C VAL A 496 -2.29 37.15 -9.75
N SER A 497 -2.13 37.59 -8.51
CA SER A 497 -2.85 37.06 -7.33
C SER A 497 -4.38 37.20 -7.40
N TYR A 498 -4.91 38.04 -8.31
CA TYR A 498 -6.34 38.26 -8.46
C TYR A 498 -7.12 36.99 -8.84
N VAL A 499 -6.47 36.04 -9.49
CA VAL A 499 -7.09 34.77 -9.94
C VAL A 499 -7.48 33.84 -8.78
N TYR A 500 -6.90 34.06 -7.59
CA TYR A 500 -7.22 33.38 -6.33
C TYR A 500 -7.46 34.37 -5.17
N SER A 501 -7.81 35.63 -5.48
CA SER A 501 -8.15 36.65 -4.48
C SER A 501 -7.09 36.85 -3.38
N GLY A 502 -5.81 36.88 -3.76
CA GLY A 502 -4.68 37.17 -2.86
C GLY A 502 -3.54 36.17 -2.92
N TYR A 503 -3.77 34.96 -3.44
CA TYR A 503 -2.70 33.99 -3.72
C TYR A 503 -2.23 34.09 -5.17
N ALA A 504 -0.93 34.30 -5.39
CA ALA A 504 -0.30 34.28 -6.69
C ALA A 504 0.25 32.86 -6.99
N PRO A 505 -0.22 32.20 -8.05
CA PRO A 505 0.31 30.92 -8.49
C PRO A 505 1.81 30.98 -8.78
N LEU A 506 2.57 29.98 -8.30
CA LEU A 506 4.03 30.01 -8.39
C LEU A 506 4.52 30.02 -9.85
N ILE A 507 3.94 29.20 -10.73
CA ILE A 507 4.39 29.12 -12.13
C ILE A 507 4.18 30.45 -12.90
N PRO A 508 2.97 31.05 -12.91
CA PRO A 508 2.77 32.41 -13.42
C PRO A 508 3.71 33.45 -12.79
N ARG A 509 3.98 33.38 -11.48
CA ARG A 509 4.95 34.26 -10.82
C ARG A 509 6.38 34.05 -11.34
N LEU A 510 6.80 32.82 -11.58
CA LEU A 510 8.10 32.51 -12.20
C LEU A 510 8.18 33.00 -13.65
N CYS A 511 7.09 32.98 -14.41
CA CYS A 511 7.00 33.56 -15.75
C CYS A 511 7.11 35.09 -15.71
N GLN A 512 6.48 35.73 -14.73
CA GLN A 512 6.63 37.17 -14.49
C GLN A 512 8.10 37.53 -14.19
N GLN A 513 8.76 36.77 -13.31
CA GLN A 513 10.19 36.95 -12.99
C GLN A 513 11.11 36.64 -14.17
N TRP A 514 10.71 35.72 -15.07
CA TRP A 514 11.42 35.47 -16.32
C TRP A 514 11.34 36.67 -17.27
N ALA A 515 10.15 37.29 -17.39
CA ALA A 515 9.97 38.45 -18.25
C ALA A 515 10.70 39.69 -17.71
N LYS A 516 10.69 39.88 -16.39
CA LYS A 516 11.44 40.92 -15.69
C LYS A 516 11.64 40.52 -14.22
N PRO A 517 12.88 40.41 -13.71
CA PRO A 517 14.13 40.85 -14.32
C PRO A 517 14.80 39.87 -15.31
N GLY A 518 14.44 38.59 -15.28
CA GLY A 518 15.12 37.52 -16.01
C GLY A 518 15.63 36.43 -15.06
N TRP A 519 15.55 35.17 -15.48
CA TRP A 519 15.92 34.04 -14.61
C TRP A 519 17.39 34.00 -14.21
N THR A 520 18.29 34.55 -15.02
CA THR A 520 19.72 34.68 -14.68
C THR A 520 19.95 35.52 -13.42
N GLU A 521 19.11 36.52 -13.17
CA GLU A 521 19.24 37.40 -11.99
C GLU A 521 18.66 36.77 -10.72
N ILE A 522 17.72 35.84 -10.86
CA ILE A 522 17.05 35.18 -9.72
C ILE A 522 17.50 33.72 -9.52
N MET A 523 18.62 33.30 -10.09
CA MET A 523 19.11 31.91 -10.04
C MET A 523 19.22 31.37 -8.60
N ASP A 524 19.68 32.20 -7.67
CA ASP A 524 19.79 31.81 -6.26
C ASP A 524 18.42 31.49 -5.64
N ASN A 525 17.39 32.27 -5.98
CA ASN A 525 16.02 32.01 -5.53
C ASN A 525 15.41 30.83 -6.28
N LEU A 526 15.67 30.71 -7.58
CA LEU A 526 15.18 29.62 -8.42
C LEU A 526 15.76 28.26 -8.00
N SER A 527 17.00 28.24 -7.48
CA SER A 527 17.62 27.04 -6.92
C SER A 527 16.91 26.48 -5.67
N LYS A 528 16.13 27.33 -4.99
CA LYS A 528 15.34 26.95 -3.81
C LYS A 528 13.98 26.37 -4.18
N VAL A 529 13.49 26.60 -5.40
CA VAL A 529 12.28 25.92 -5.90
C VAL A 529 12.67 24.46 -6.23
N PRO A 530 11.83 23.45 -5.94
CA PRO A 530 12.11 22.05 -6.27
C PRO A 530 12.45 21.82 -7.75
N GLY A 531 13.24 20.78 -8.02
CA GLY A 531 13.57 20.32 -9.37
C GLY A 531 14.74 21.04 -10.05
N ILE A 532 15.31 20.38 -11.05
CA ILE A 532 16.48 20.87 -11.80
C ILE A 532 16.10 22.13 -12.62
N THR A 533 17.02 23.08 -12.68
CA THR A 533 16.92 24.25 -13.57
C THR A 533 17.86 24.08 -14.75
N LYS A 534 17.35 24.22 -15.98
CA LYS A 534 18.14 24.17 -17.21
C LYS A 534 17.89 25.43 -18.03
N LEU A 535 18.99 26.09 -18.42
CA LEU A 535 18.97 27.24 -19.32
C LEU A 535 19.79 26.87 -20.56
N ALA A 536 19.18 26.94 -21.74
CA ALA A 536 19.84 26.74 -23.03
C ALA A 536 19.41 27.88 -23.96
N ALA A 537 20.21 28.95 -23.98
CA ALA A 537 19.96 30.11 -24.84
C ALA A 537 20.53 29.89 -26.26
N GLY A 538 19.77 30.30 -27.27
CA GLY A 538 20.25 30.43 -28.64
C GLY A 538 21.08 31.71 -28.83
N ASP A 539 21.63 31.91 -30.04
CA ASP A 539 22.47 33.07 -30.37
C ASP A 539 21.65 34.39 -30.25
N GLU A 540 21.80 35.11 -29.13
CA GLU A 540 21.03 36.32 -28.76
C GLU A 540 21.05 37.42 -29.84
N ARG A 541 22.06 37.41 -30.72
CA ARG A 541 22.24 38.37 -31.81
C ARG A 541 21.09 38.37 -32.81
N ARG A 542 20.35 37.27 -32.98
CA ARG A 542 19.18 37.20 -33.88
C ARG A 542 17.92 37.86 -33.28
N ILE A 543 17.77 37.86 -31.96
CA ILE A 543 16.54 38.29 -31.25
C ILE A 543 16.44 39.82 -31.20
N LYS A 544 17.55 40.52 -30.93
CA LYS A 544 17.59 42.00 -30.84
C LYS A 544 17.29 42.73 -32.16
N SER A 545 17.14 42.01 -33.28
CA SER A 545 16.87 42.58 -34.60
C SER A 545 15.37 42.79 -34.89
N LYS A 546 14.46 42.20 -34.10
CA LYS A 546 13.01 42.27 -34.35
C LYS A 546 12.34 43.21 -33.34
N ASN A 547 11.78 44.31 -33.83
CA ASN A 547 11.07 45.33 -33.03
C ASN A 547 9.67 44.86 -32.56
N ARG A 548 9.53 43.57 -32.19
CA ARG A 548 8.26 42.88 -31.84
C ARG A 548 8.31 42.30 -30.42
N ARG A 549 7.15 42.07 -29.79
CA ARG A 549 7.05 41.36 -28.50
C ARG A 549 7.63 39.94 -28.61
N ASN A 550 8.31 39.47 -27.58
CA ASN A 550 8.88 38.13 -27.47
C ASN A 550 7.77 37.09 -27.29
N ILE A 551 7.64 36.13 -28.20
CA ILE A 551 6.59 35.09 -28.11
C ILE A 551 7.15 33.90 -27.33
N VAL A 552 6.50 33.58 -26.20
CA VAL A 552 7.00 32.62 -25.21
C VAL A 552 5.99 31.50 -25.03
N LEU A 553 6.39 30.27 -25.35
CA LEU A 553 5.59 29.09 -25.09
C LEU A 553 5.85 28.59 -23.67
N VAL A 554 4.83 28.57 -22.81
CA VAL A 554 4.90 27.99 -21.47
C VAL A 554 4.28 26.59 -21.53
N LEU A 555 5.12 25.56 -21.38
CA LEU A 555 4.70 24.16 -21.37
C LEU A 555 4.55 23.65 -19.93
N PHE A 556 3.33 23.33 -19.53
CA PHE A 556 3.00 22.67 -18.27
C PHE A 556 3.02 21.15 -18.46
N VAL A 557 3.98 20.50 -17.83
CA VAL A 557 4.11 19.04 -17.79
C VAL A 557 3.40 18.55 -16.54
N GLY A 558 2.21 18.01 -16.69
CA GLY A 558 1.37 17.53 -15.58
C GLY A 558 0.14 18.35 -15.27
N GLY A 559 -0.21 19.28 -16.17
CA GLY A 559 -1.47 19.97 -16.16
C GLY A 559 -1.38 21.45 -15.78
N VAL A 560 -2.31 22.22 -16.32
CA VAL A 560 -2.47 23.66 -16.04
C VAL A 560 -3.91 23.93 -15.61
N THR A 561 -4.10 24.86 -14.67
CA THR A 561 -5.43 25.31 -14.28
C THR A 561 -5.89 26.49 -15.15
N SER A 562 -7.20 26.67 -15.31
CA SER A 562 -7.77 27.82 -16.05
C SER A 562 -7.38 29.15 -15.40
N ALA A 563 -7.22 29.19 -14.08
CA ALA A 563 -6.70 30.34 -13.34
C ALA A 563 -5.23 30.66 -13.69
N GLU A 564 -4.36 29.65 -13.86
CA GLU A 564 -2.98 29.86 -14.32
C GLU A 564 -2.93 30.41 -15.75
N VAL A 565 -3.80 29.91 -16.63
CA VAL A 565 -3.95 30.45 -18.00
C VAL A 565 -4.40 31.91 -17.96
N SER A 566 -5.40 32.23 -17.12
CA SER A 566 -5.89 33.60 -16.90
C SER A 566 -4.76 34.53 -16.43
N ALA A 567 -3.91 34.06 -15.50
CA ALA A 567 -2.76 34.81 -15.01
C ALA A 567 -1.71 35.08 -16.10
N LEU A 568 -1.43 34.11 -16.98
CA LEU A 568 -0.49 34.30 -18.10
C LEU A 568 -1.05 35.24 -19.18
N ARG A 569 -2.36 35.19 -19.43
CA ARG A 569 -3.07 36.16 -20.29
C ARG A 569 -3.01 37.57 -19.69
N PHE A 570 -3.22 37.69 -18.38
CA PHE A 570 -3.07 38.96 -17.66
C PHE A 570 -1.65 39.53 -17.84
N LEU A 571 -0.60 38.74 -17.64
CA LEU A 571 0.79 39.18 -17.87
C LEU A 571 1.06 39.62 -19.31
N SER A 572 0.43 38.96 -20.29
CA SER A 572 0.52 39.32 -21.71
C SER A 572 -0.22 40.63 -22.04
N SER A 573 -1.25 40.98 -21.27
CA SER A 573 -2.06 42.19 -21.44
C SER A 573 -1.40 43.45 -20.86
N GLN A 574 -0.59 43.32 -19.80
CA GLN A 574 0.07 44.40 -19.06
C GLN A 574 1.24 45.07 -19.82
N GLU A 575 1.20 45.07 -21.15
CA GLU A 575 2.25 45.60 -22.05
C GLU A 575 3.68 45.18 -21.67
N THR A 576 3.85 43.94 -21.20
CA THR A 576 5.19 43.36 -21.04
C THR A 576 5.82 43.16 -22.42
N SER A 577 7.17 43.14 -22.49
CA SER A 577 7.90 42.86 -23.73
C SER A 577 7.66 41.44 -24.28
N SER A 578 6.77 40.66 -23.65
CA SER A 578 6.56 39.24 -23.88
C SER A 578 5.07 38.92 -24.04
N HIS A 579 4.77 37.93 -24.87
CA HIS A 579 3.43 37.37 -25.07
C HIS A 579 3.49 35.87 -24.79
N PHE A 580 2.69 35.40 -23.84
CA PHE A 580 2.72 34.01 -23.39
C PHE A 580 1.65 33.19 -24.12
N LEU A 581 2.09 32.08 -24.72
CA LEU A 581 1.25 31.01 -25.24
C LEU A 581 1.35 29.82 -24.29
N VAL A 582 0.28 29.05 -24.11
CA VAL A 582 0.24 27.93 -23.17
C VAL A 582 0.16 26.60 -23.92
N ALA A 583 1.06 25.69 -23.58
CA ALA A 583 0.96 24.27 -23.90
C ALA A 583 0.85 23.47 -22.61
N THR A 584 0.12 22.37 -22.62
CA THR A 584 -0.01 21.51 -21.43
C THR A 584 -0.20 20.05 -21.82
N THR A 585 0.11 19.13 -20.90
CA THR A 585 -0.34 17.73 -21.02
C THR A 585 -1.86 17.63 -20.90
N SER A 586 -2.48 18.42 -20.00
CA SER A 586 -3.93 18.50 -19.81
C SER A 586 -4.36 19.84 -19.19
N VAL A 587 -5.60 20.26 -19.39
CA VAL A 587 -6.23 21.28 -18.54
C VAL A 587 -6.81 20.55 -17.33
N THR A 588 -6.54 21.02 -16.10
CA THR A 588 -6.80 20.26 -14.87
C THR A 588 -7.33 21.11 -13.72
N THR A 589 -7.85 20.43 -12.70
CA THR A 589 -8.23 20.94 -11.38
C THR A 589 -7.61 20.03 -10.31
N GLY A 590 -7.58 20.46 -9.05
CA GLY A 590 -7.07 19.62 -7.95
C GLY A 590 -7.81 18.28 -7.86
N GLU A 591 -9.14 18.30 -8.05
CA GLU A 591 -9.94 17.08 -8.03
C GLU A 591 -9.60 16.14 -9.20
N ARG A 592 -9.43 16.63 -10.43
CA ARG A 592 -9.03 15.80 -11.58
C ARG A 592 -7.65 15.18 -11.41
N LEU A 593 -6.71 15.94 -10.84
CA LEU A 593 -5.36 15.46 -10.54
C LEU A 593 -5.42 14.28 -9.54
N LEU A 594 -6.22 14.41 -8.49
CA LEU A 594 -6.42 13.37 -7.48
C LEU A 594 -7.25 12.19 -8.00
N GLU A 595 -8.25 12.44 -8.84
CA GLU A 595 -9.09 11.41 -9.46
C GLU A 595 -8.26 10.43 -10.29
N CYS A 596 -7.20 10.92 -10.96
CA CYS A 596 -6.29 10.08 -11.74
C CYS A 596 -5.59 9.03 -10.87
N LEU A 597 -5.15 9.39 -9.66
CA LEU A 597 -4.53 8.47 -8.71
C LEU A 597 -5.59 7.53 -8.09
N ALA A 598 -6.76 8.09 -7.74
CA ALA A 598 -7.85 7.32 -7.14
C ALA A 598 -8.36 6.21 -8.08
N LYS A 599 -8.57 6.50 -9.37
CA LYS A 599 -9.02 5.54 -10.38
C LYS A 599 -8.08 4.35 -10.56
N VAL A 600 -6.77 4.56 -10.44
CA VAL A 600 -5.81 3.46 -10.53
C VAL A 600 -5.97 2.53 -9.34
N SER A 601 -6.06 3.11 -8.14
CA SER A 601 -6.31 2.35 -6.91
C SER A 601 -7.63 1.57 -6.97
N GLU A 602 -8.69 2.18 -7.51
CA GLU A 602 -9.98 1.51 -7.73
C GLU A 602 -9.90 0.39 -8.77
N ASN A 603 -9.21 0.57 -9.90
CA ASN A 603 -9.08 -0.47 -10.92
C ASN A 603 -8.32 -1.70 -10.38
N ILE A 604 -7.30 -1.48 -9.56
CA ILE A 604 -6.62 -2.57 -8.82
C ILE A 604 -7.61 -3.26 -7.86
N ALA A 605 -8.53 -2.49 -7.25
CA ALA A 605 -9.56 -3.03 -6.36
C ALA A 605 -10.74 -3.71 -7.09
N ILE A 606 -11.02 -3.38 -8.36
CA ILE A 606 -12.08 -3.96 -9.20
C ILE A 606 -11.59 -5.21 -9.95
N GLU A 607 -10.29 -5.31 -10.26
CA GLU A 607 -9.68 -6.55 -10.73
C GLU A 607 -9.63 -7.63 -9.64
N LEU A 608 -9.91 -7.27 -8.38
CA LEU A 608 -10.33 -8.21 -7.34
C LEU A 608 -11.84 -8.52 -7.52
N PRO A 609 -12.28 -9.79 -7.55
CA PRO A 609 -13.65 -10.16 -7.89
C PRO A 609 -14.71 -9.42 -7.05
N SER A 610 -15.51 -8.57 -7.72
CA SER A 610 -16.55 -7.73 -7.11
C SER A 610 -17.71 -8.51 -6.48
N GLU A 611 -17.84 -9.82 -6.74
CA GLU A 611 -18.96 -10.61 -6.23
C GLU A 611 -18.81 -11.05 -4.76
N SER A 612 -17.65 -10.86 -4.13
CA SER A 612 -17.41 -11.46 -2.82
C SER A 612 -17.90 -10.64 -1.63
N TRP A 613 -17.97 -9.31 -1.70
CA TRP A 613 -18.09 -8.49 -0.47
C TRP A 613 -19.52 -8.43 0.10
N PHE A 614 -20.54 -8.30 -0.75
CA PHE A 614 -21.93 -8.23 -0.30
C PHE A 614 -22.50 -9.60 0.09
N GLU A 615 -22.06 -10.68 -0.59
CA GLU A 615 -22.42 -12.05 -0.22
C GLU A 615 -21.71 -12.50 1.07
N LEU A 616 -20.48 -12.06 1.35
CA LEU A 616 -19.84 -12.30 2.65
C LEU A 616 -20.51 -11.54 3.78
N LEU A 617 -20.89 -10.27 3.59
CA LEU A 617 -21.59 -9.50 4.62
C LEU A 617 -23.00 -10.05 4.88
N VAL A 618 -23.73 -10.45 3.84
CA VAL A 618 -25.03 -11.12 4.01
C VAL A 618 -24.84 -12.52 4.58
N ARG A 619 -23.80 -13.28 4.21
CA ARG A 619 -23.51 -14.59 4.85
C ARG A 619 -23.10 -14.46 6.30
N VAL A 620 -22.31 -13.46 6.69
CA VAL A 620 -21.94 -13.22 8.10
C VAL A 620 -23.17 -12.77 8.90
N ALA A 621 -24.00 -11.88 8.36
CA ALA A 621 -25.24 -11.44 9.02
C ALA A 621 -26.34 -12.52 9.05
N THR A 622 -26.37 -13.46 8.09
CA THR A 622 -27.35 -14.56 8.06
C THR A 622 -26.85 -15.84 8.74
N THR A 623 -25.54 -16.04 8.89
CA THR A 623 -24.98 -17.14 9.70
C THR A 623 -25.11 -16.88 11.20
N GLU A 624 -25.18 -15.62 11.65
CA GLU A 624 -25.56 -15.31 13.04
C GLU A 624 -27.03 -15.64 13.36
N VAL A 625 -27.93 -15.66 12.36
CA VAL A 625 -29.37 -15.97 12.56
C VAL A 625 -29.68 -17.46 12.35
N GLN A 626 -28.87 -18.21 11.60
CA GLN A 626 -29.11 -19.64 11.35
C GLN A 626 -28.33 -20.60 12.25
N HIS A 627 -27.28 -20.17 12.97
CA HIS A 627 -26.57 -21.06 13.92
C HIS A 627 -27.25 -21.23 15.29
N GLN A 628 -28.37 -20.55 15.56
CA GLN A 628 -29.21 -20.82 16.74
C GLN A 628 -30.26 -21.93 16.54
N ALA A 629 -30.38 -22.52 15.34
CA ALA A 629 -31.43 -23.48 15.02
C ALA A 629 -30.91 -24.79 14.42
N ASN A 630 -30.02 -25.52 15.13
CA ASN A 630 -29.94 -26.98 15.12
C ASN A 630 -28.69 -27.49 15.86
N ILE A 631 -28.87 -28.06 17.06
CA ILE A 631 -28.19 -29.23 17.64
C ILE A 631 -28.89 -29.56 18.98
N PRO A 632 -29.02 -30.84 19.37
CA PRO A 632 -30.23 -31.36 20.02
C PRO A 632 -30.19 -31.36 21.55
N HIS A 633 -31.37 -31.24 22.14
CA HIS A 633 -31.65 -31.40 23.55
C HIS A 633 -31.08 -32.70 24.15
N ARG A 634 -30.36 -32.57 25.28
CA ARG A 634 -30.41 -33.54 26.39
C ARG A 634 -30.84 -32.87 27.69
N PRO A 635 -31.63 -33.55 28.54
CA PRO A 635 -32.51 -32.88 29.51
C PRO A 635 -31.99 -32.95 30.95
N ARG A 636 -32.27 -31.90 31.73
CA ARG A 636 -32.48 -31.83 33.22
C ARG A 636 -32.03 -30.44 33.70
N ALA A 637 -32.72 -29.70 34.55
CA ALA A 637 -33.97 -29.90 35.26
C ALA A 637 -34.64 -28.53 35.46
N ILE A 638 -35.98 -28.53 35.45
CA ILE A 638 -36.81 -27.38 35.81
C ILE A 638 -36.59 -27.09 37.31
N VAL A 639 -36.06 -25.92 37.64
CA VAL A 639 -36.23 -25.30 38.96
C VAL A 639 -36.93 -23.97 38.73
N GLN A 640 -38.11 -23.85 39.35
CA GLN A 640 -38.95 -22.66 39.37
C GLN A 640 -38.28 -21.48 40.12
N PRO A 641 -38.73 -20.24 39.87
CA PRO A 641 -38.01 -19.02 40.23
C PRO A 641 -38.04 -18.77 41.74
N GLN A 642 -36.87 -18.73 42.38
CA GLN A 642 -36.72 -18.20 43.74
C GLN A 642 -36.41 -16.71 43.68
N GLU A 643 -37.44 -15.95 44.08
CA GLU A 643 -37.44 -14.66 44.77
C GLU A 643 -36.18 -13.80 44.73
N LEU A 644 -36.35 -12.60 44.15
CA LEU A 644 -35.50 -11.43 44.41
C LEU A 644 -35.21 -11.29 45.90
N ARG A 645 -33.95 -11.50 46.30
CA ARG A 645 -33.42 -10.89 47.51
C ARG A 645 -33.24 -9.40 47.24
N THR A 646 -34.11 -8.61 47.86
CA THR A 646 -33.93 -7.19 48.10
C THR A 646 -32.60 -6.96 48.85
N GLY A 647 -31.52 -6.73 48.12
CA GLY A 647 -30.23 -6.28 48.62
C GLY A 647 -29.99 -4.85 48.19
N LYS A 648 -29.85 -3.96 49.18
CA LYS A 648 -29.66 -2.51 49.03
C LYS A 648 -28.64 -2.15 47.95
N CYS A 649 -29.02 -1.25 47.04
CA CYS A 649 -28.06 -0.47 46.25
C CYS A 649 -27.21 0.37 47.21
N ASN A 650 -26.01 -0.11 47.54
CA ASN A 650 -24.93 0.74 47.99
C ASN A 650 -24.20 1.23 46.74
N THR A 651 -24.62 2.39 46.22
CA THR A 651 -23.85 3.11 45.21
C THR A 651 -22.59 3.67 45.87
N THR A 652 -21.45 2.96 45.79
CA THR A 652 -20.04 3.48 45.76
C THR A 652 -18.95 2.39 45.99
N GLU A 653 -19.15 1.13 45.61
CA GLU A 653 -18.06 0.13 45.60
C GLU A 653 -17.93 -0.51 44.22
N VAL A 654 -16.72 -0.49 43.66
CA VAL A 654 -16.37 -1.13 42.38
C VAL A 654 -16.32 -2.63 42.63
N TYR A 655 -17.13 -3.42 41.91
CA TYR A 655 -17.10 -4.87 42.02
C TYR A 655 -15.74 -5.40 41.54
N ARG A 656 -15.11 -6.24 42.36
CA ARG A 656 -13.83 -6.89 42.07
C ARG A 656 -13.95 -8.35 42.51
N ALA A 657 -13.88 -9.28 41.55
CA ALA A 657 -13.80 -10.70 41.86
C ALA A 657 -12.53 -11.02 42.67
N ASP A 658 -12.64 -11.97 43.59
CA ASP A 658 -11.51 -12.40 44.42
C ASP A 658 -10.48 -13.14 43.57
N LEU A 659 -9.21 -12.76 43.70
CA LEU A 659 -8.08 -13.40 43.01
C LEU A 659 -7.23 -14.22 43.98
N PRO A 660 -6.58 -15.30 43.51
CA PRO A 660 -5.72 -16.15 44.33
C PRO A 660 -4.33 -15.52 44.57
N TYR A 661 -4.27 -14.33 45.19
CA TYR A 661 -3.03 -13.58 45.42
C TYR A 661 -1.98 -14.39 46.21
N ASP A 662 -2.40 -15.14 47.23
CA ASP A 662 -1.50 -15.95 48.06
C ASP A 662 -0.86 -17.09 47.27
N GLU A 663 -1.63 -17.76 46.41
CA GLU A 663 -1.13 -18.85 45.57
C GLU A 663 -0.14 -18.34 44.52
N ILE A 664 -0.43 -17.19 43.90
CA ILE A 664 0.47 -16.56 42.94
C ILE A 664 1.78 -16.09 43.60
N HIS A 665 1.69 -15.49 44.79
CA HIS A 665 2.87 -15.11 45.56
C HIS A 665 3.72 -16.32 45.96
N ASN A 666 3.09 -17.46 46.27
CA ASN A 666 3.79 -18.70 46.54
C ASN A 666 4.49 -19.23 45.28
N LEU A 667 3.80 -19.27 44.13
CA LEU A 667 4.38 -19.69 42.84
C LEU A 667 5.58 -18.82 42.42
N SER A 668 5.56 -17.51 42.69
CA SER A 668 6.68 -16.61 42.37
C SER A 668 8.00 -16.89 43.13
N LYS A 669 7.91 -17.65 44.23
CA LYS A 669 9.02 -18.01 45.13
C LYS A 669 9.54 -19.43 44.89
N ILE A 670 8.87 -20.23 44.07
CA ILE A 670 9.27 -21.62 43.81
C ILE A 670 10.47 -21.66 42.87
N THR A 671 11.46 -22.46 43.23
CA THR A 671 12.55 -22.90 42.34
C THR A 671 12.06 -24.07 41.49
N PHE A 672 12.12 -23.95 40.17
CA PHE A 672 11.69 -25.01 39.25
C PHE A 672 12.71 -26.14 39.25
N GLN A 673 12.27 -27.35 39.58
CA GLN A 673 13.10 -28.56 39.55
C GLN A 673 12.57 -29.53 38.51
N LEU A 674 13.38 -29.83 37.50
CA LEU A 674 13.04 -30.86 36.51
C LEU A 674 13.85 -32.12 36.76
N SER A 675 13.16 -33.25 36.90
CA SER A 675 13.79 -34.57 36.97
C SER A 675 13.92 -35.20 35.59
N ILE A 676 15.14 -35.45 35.15
CA ILE A 676 15.45 -36.17 33.92
C ILE A 676 15.88 -37.60 34.28
N PHE A 677 15.23 -38.59 33.68
CA PHE A 677 15.55 -40.00 33.91
C PHE A 677 16.56 -40.48 32.87
N VAL A 678 17.64 -41.11 33.31
CA VAL A 678 18.67 -41.68 32.45
C VAL A 678 18.78 -43.17 32.74
N ASP A 679 18.23 -43.99 31.85
CA ASP A 679 18.28 -45.45 31.94
C ASP A 679 19.57 -45.97 31.30
N LEU A 680 20.48 -46.51 32.12
CA LEU A 680 21.72 -47.16 31.70
C LEU A 680 21.45 -48.65 31.47
N VAL A 681 21.47 -49.08 30.21
CA VAL A 681 21.04 -50.41 29.79
C VAL A 681 22.20 -51.21 29.23
N TRP A 682 22.48 -52.39 29.79
CA TRP A 682 23.48 -53.31 29.23
C TRP A 682 22.83 -54.50 28.51
N ILE A 683 23.45 -54.92 27.40
CA ILE A 683 23.04 -56.10 26.64
C ILE A 683 23.74 -57.35 27.19
N ASP A 684 25.07 -57.29 27.31
CA ASP A 684 25.90 -58.42 27.73
C ASP A 684 26.22 -58.37 29.23
N LEU A 685 26.27 -59.55 29.89
CA LEU A 685 26.62 -59.68 31.30
C LEU A 685 28.04 -59.16 31.63
N SER A 686 28.93 -59.10 30.64
CA SER A 686 30.29 -58.58 30.77
C SER A 686 30.35 -57.07 31.01
N ALA A 687 29.34 -56.31 30.59
CA ALA A 687 29.28 -54.86 30.76
C ALA A 687 28.67 -54.44 32.11
N LYS A 688 27.98 -55.34 32.82
CA LYS A 688 27.21 -55.04 34.04
C LYS A 688 28.02 -54.28 35.10
N SER A 689 29.19 -54.79 35.48
CA SER A 689 30.01 -54.20 36.55
C SER A 689 30.58 -52.82 36.19
N SER A 690 30.79 -52.55 34.90
CA SER A 690 31.27 -51.26 34.41
C SER A 690 30.12 -50.25 34.36
N VAL A 691 28.91 -50.67 33.96
CA VAL A 691 27.71 -49.81 33.97
C VAL A 691 27.29 -49.41 35.39
N GLU A 692 27.33 -50.34 36.35
CA GLU A 692 27.02 -50.05 37.77
C GLU A 692 28.04 -49.05 38.38
N ARG A 693 29.32 -49.12 37.97
CA ARG A 693 30.35 -48.14 38.38
C ARG A 693 30.15 -46.78 37.75
N ILE A 694 29.83 -46.75 36.45
CA ILE A 694 29.51 -45.50 35.73
C ILE A 694 28.26 -44.84 36.34
N GLN A 695 27.24 -45.63 36.73
CA GLN A 695 26.06 -45.12 37.45
C GLN A 695 26.47 -44.41 38.74
N ALA A 696 27.24 -45.07 39.61
CA ALA A 696 27.67 -44.49 40.88
C ALA A 696 28.47 -43.20 40.69
N ARG A 697 29.32 -43.13 39.65
CA ARG A 697 30.11 -41.95 39.32
C ARG A 697 29.25 -40.81 38.75
N LEU A 698 28.24 -41.12 37.94
CA LEU A 698 27.26 -40.14 37.46
C LEU A 698 26.40 -39.58 38.60
N GLU A 699 26.03 -40.40 39.56
CA GLU A 699 25.31 -39.97 40.77
C GLU A 699 26.18 -39.10 41.70
N GLU A 700 27.49 -39.34 41.73
CA GLU A 700 28.44 -38.54 42.51
C GLU A 700 28.79 -37.20 41.83
N GLU A 701 29.14 -37.23 40.54
CA GLU A 701 29.70 -36.07 39.81
C GLU A 701 28.66 -35.29 39.00
N TYR A 702 27.50 -35.88 38.69
CA TYR A 702 26.51 -35.30 37.78
C TYR A 702 25.05 -35.58 38.20
N ASN A 703 24.75 -35.40 39.49
CA ASN A 703 23.38 -35.55 40.01
C ASN A 703 22.45 -34.37 39.66
N SER A 704 23.01 -33.18 39.45
CA SER A 704 22.24 -31.97 39.19
C SER A 704 23.07 -30.88 38.51
N THR A 705 22.39 -30.04 37.72
CA THR A 705 22.97 -28.82 37.13
C THR A 705 22.12 -27.63 37.54
N GLN A 706 22.74 -26.62 38.16
CA GLN A 706 22.10 -25.33 38.41
C GLN A 706 22.15 -24.50 37.11
N ILE A 707 20.99 -24.25 36.50
CA ILE A 707 20.89 -23.43 35.28
C ILE A 707 20.75 -21.94 35.63
N SER A 708 20.00 -21.62 36.70
CA SER A 708 19.85 -20.26 37.24
C SER A 708 19.50 -20.32 38.73
N ASP A 709 19.45 -19.20 39.44
CA ASP A 709 18.94 -19.11 40.81
C ASP A 709 17.51 -19.66 40.99
N LYS A 710 16.72 -19.73 39.92
CA LYS A 710 15.34 -20.23 39.92
C LYS A 710 15.12 -21.58 39.22
N MET A 711 16.15 -22.20 38.64
CA MET A 711 15.99 -23.46 37.89
C MET A 711 17.12 -24.46 38.17
N LEU A 712 16.73 -25.67 38.58
CA LEU A 712 17.60 -26.80 38.87
C LEU A 712 17.21 -28.02 38.00
N LEU A 713 18.16 -28.55 37.23
CA LEU A 713 18.02 -29.85 36.57
C LEU A 713 18.53 -30.94 37.51
N THR A 714 17.78 -32.01 37.70
CA THR A 714 18.18 -33.17 38.50
C THR A 714 18.17 -34.42 37.63
N TYR A 715 19.25 -35.19 37.65
CA TYR A 715 19.38 -36.41 36.88
C TYR A 715 19.17 -37.62 37.78
N LYS A 716 18.23 -38.50 37.40
CA LYS A 716 17.93 -39.75 38.09
C LYS A 716 18.43 -40.90 37.21
N TYR A 717 19.44 -41.61 37.69
CA TYR A 717 20.05 -42.72 36.96
C TYR A 717 19.46 -44.04 37.41
N ASN A 718 19.27 -44.95 36.46
CA ASN A 718 18.79 -46.30 36.74
C ASN A 718 19.52 -47.28 35.84
N ALA A 719 20.21 -48.27 36.40
CA ALA A 719 20.91 -49.28 35.62
C ALA A 719 20.11 -50.60 35.57
N ARG A 720 19.85 -51.11 34.36
CA ARG A 720 19.13 -52.38 34.16
C ARG A 720 19.65 -53.19 32.98
N LYS A 721 19.36 -54.49 32.97
CA LYS A 721 19.54 -55.33 31.78
C LYS A 721 18.46 -54.99 30.75
N ILE A 722 18.80 -55.06 29.45
CA ILE A 722 17.81 -54.98 28.37
C ILE A 722 16.82 -56.15 28.43
N ASP A 723 15.54 -55.88 28.19
CA ASP A 723 14.50 -56.92 28.14
C ASP A 723 14.51 -57.65 26.79
N ASP A 724 14.16 -58.94 26.75
CA ASP A 724 14.21 -59.76 25.52
C ASP A 724 13.25 -59.23 24.42
N ASP A 725 12.10 -58.68 24.81
CA ASP A 725 11.15 -58.01 23.91
C ASP A 725 11.71 -56.69 23.35
N GLU A 726 12.53 -55.97 24.13
CA GLU A 726 13.21 -54.76 23.68
C GLU A 726 14.34 -55.10 22.73
N LEU A 727 15.13 -56.12 23.05
CA LEU A 727 16.23 -56.62 22.21
C LEU A 727 15.71 -57.10 20.84
N GLY A 728 14.58 -57.80 20.82
CA GLY A 728 13.91 -58.23 19.57
C GLY A 728 13.45 -57.06 18.69
N LYS A 729 13.04 -55.92 19.27
CA LYS A 729 12.67 -54.72 18.51
C LYS A 729 13.88 -54.01 17.89
N PHE A 730 15.04 -54.07 18.51
CA PHE A 730 16.28 -53.48 17.97
C PHE A 730 16.99 -54.38 16.95
N PHE A 731 16.94 -55.71 17.11
CA PHE A 731 17.80 -56.66 16.38
C PHE A 731 17.07 -57.86 15.73
N GLY A 732 15.74 -57.94 15.80
CA GLY A 732 14.96 -59.18 15.60
C GLY A 732 15.01 -59.89 14.24
N ASP A 733 15.51 -59.28 13.16
CA ASP A 733 15.53 -59.88 11.82
C ASP A 733 16.92 -60.00 11.18
N GLY A 734 18.01 -59.72 11.92
CA GLY A 734 19.38 -59.76 11.36
C GLY A 734 19.67 -58.73 10.26
N ASN A 735 18.70 -57.85 9.96
CA ASN A 735 18.82 -56.77 8.99
C ASN A 735 19.15 -55.46 9.72
N SER A 736 20.32 -54.89 9.46
CA SER A 736 20.81 -53.64 10.07
C SER A 736 19.97 -52.40 9.76
N SER A 737 18.94 -52.51 8.92
CA SER A 737 18.04 -51.43 8.51
C SER A 737 17.05 -50.99 9.60
N ASN A 738 16.63 -51.91 10.48
CA ASN A 738 15.61 -51.59 11.49
C ASN A 738 16.15 -50.65 12.56
N LEU A 739 17.47 -50.68 12.85
CA LEU A 739 18.14 -49.82 13.84
C LEU A 739 18.07 -48.30 13.54
N PHE A 740 17.52 -47.97 12.39
CA PHE A 740 17.46 -46.62 11.85
C PHE A 740 16.07 -46.21 11.38
N ASN A 741 15.08 -47.10 11.50
CA ASN A 741 13.69 -46.81 11.13
C ASN A 741 12.95 -46.16 12.31
N VAL A 742 12.40 -44.97 12.05
CA VAL A 742 11.62 -44.23 13.05
C VAL A 742 10.15 -44.56 12.89
N GLU A 743 9.68 -45.59 13.59
CA GLU A 743 8.32 -46.12 13.40
C GLU A 743 7.23 -45.39 14.21
N SER A 744 7.53 -44.81 15.39
CA SER A 744 6.60 -43.92 16.11
C SER A 744 7.28 -43.35 17.35
N ALA A 745 7.13 -42.05 17.63
CA ALA A 745 7.52 -41.47 18.92
C ALA A 745 6.29 -41.49 19.84
N SER A 746 6.43 -41.98 21.07
CA SER A 746 5.35 -41.94 22.06
C SER A 746 5.54 -40.75 23.00
N ALA A 747 4.46 -40.02 23.30
CA ALA A 747 4.46 -38.92 24.27
C ALA A 747 4.91 -39.39 25.67
N ASP A 748 4.57 -40.62 26.04
CA ASP A 748 4.87 -41.23 27.35
C ASP A 748 6.36 -41.42 27.61
N LEU A 749 7.20 -41.32 26.57
CA LEU A 749 8.64 -41.54 26.62
C LEU A 749 9.45 -40.23 26.61
N LEU A 750 8.79 -39.07 26.58
CA LEU A 750 9.44 -37.76 26.69
C LEU A 750 9.84 -37.47 28.14
N GLY A 751 11.12 -37.14 28.35
CA GLY A 751 11.69 -36.88 29.68
C GLY A 751 12.59 -38.00 30.21
N SER A 752 12.76 -39.08 29.45
CA SER A 752 13.69 -40.17 29.74
C SER A 752 14.66 -40.42 28.60
N VAL A 753 15.96 -40.50 28.91
CA VAL A 753 17.04 -40.81 27.97
C VAL A 753 17.52 -42.22 28.24
N ARG A 754 17.69 -43.02 27.19
CA ARG A 754 18.23 -44.38 27.29
C ARG A 754 19.67 -44.42 26.80
N VAL A 755 20.56 -45.02 27.58
CA VAL A 755 21.98 -45.21 27.24
C VAL A 755 22.24 -46.70 27.14
N ILE A 756 22.46 -47.23 25.94
CA ILE A 756 22.62 -48.66 25.67
C ILE A 756 24.09 -48.98 25.45
N PHE A 757 24.65 -49.83 26.30
CA PHE A 757 26.02 -50.31 26.20
C PHE A 757 26.10 -51.51 25.26
N VAL A 758 26.80 -51.34 24.14
CA VAL A 758 26.91 -52.33 23.06
C VAL A 758 28.31 -52.92 22.96
N SER A 759 28.37 -54.21 22.59
CA SER A 759 29.64 -54.90 22.33
C SER A 759 30.31 -54.36 21.07
N ASP A 760 31.61 -54.62 20.94
CA ASP A 760 32.44 -54.12 19.84
C ASP A 760 31.91 -54.53 18.45
N GLN A 761 31.40 -55.76 18.33
CA GLN A 761 30.83 -56.29 17.09
C GLN A 761 29.59 -55.52 16.64
N ILE A 762 28.77 -55.06 17.58
CA ILE A 762 27.59 -54.24 17.30
C ILE A 762 28.00 -52.79 17.04
N ALA A 763 29.00 -52.28 17.77
CA ALA A 763 29.52 -50.93 17.58
C ALA A 763 30.10 -50.70 16.17
N GLN A 764 30.77 -51.71 15.59
CA GLN A 764 31.31 -51.66 14.23
C GLN A 764 30.24 -51.41 13.15
N LEU A 765 28.96 -51.74 13.41
CA LEU A 765 27.84 -51.44 12.51
C LEU A 765 27.58 -49.92 12.38
N PHE A 766 28.08 -49.11 13.33
CA PHE A 766 27.94 -47.65 13.35
C PHE A 766 29.19 -46.92 12.82
N GLY A 767 30.27 -47.63 12.45
CA GLY A 767 31.54 -47.09 11.93
C GLY A 767 32.74 -47.31 12.86
N GLU A 768 33.94 -47.54 12.31
CA GLU A 768 35.15 -47.92 13.09
C GLU A 768 35.67 -46.82 14.03
N GLU A 769 35.44 -45.54 13.70
CA GLU A 769 35.92 -44.36 14.43
C GLU A 769 34.87 -43.75 15.39
N VAL A 770 33.76 -44.44 15.65
CA VAL A 770 32.63 -43.91 16.43
C VAL A 770 32.56 -44.55 17.81
N ASP A 771 32.57 -43.70 18.85
CA ASP A 771 32.48 -44.12 20.25
C ASP A 771 31.07 -44.04 20.80
N LEU A 772 30.33 -43.00 20.41
CA LEU A 772 28.95 -42.75 20.77
C LEU A 772 28.08 -42.58 19.52
N PHE A 773 26.91 -43.23 19.52
CA PHE A 773 25.95 -43.14 18.41
C PHE A 773 24.56 -42.73 18.92
N LEU A 774 24.01 -41.65 18.38
CA LEU A 774 22.65 -41.19 18.69
C LEU A 774 21.64 -41.83 17.71
N GLY A 775 20.77 -42.68 18.26
CA GLY A 775 19.73 -43.35 17.51
C GLY A 775 18.48 -42.47 17.30
N CYS A 776 17.68 -42.80 16.29
CA CYS A 776 16.40 -42.14 16.01
C CYS A 776 15.19 -43.05 16.27
N HIS A 777 15.31 -44.04 17.16
CA HIS A 777 14.23 -44.95 17.54
C HIS A 777 13.19 -44.34 18.49
N GLN A 778 12.12 -45.10 18.80
CA GLN A 778 10.92 -44.70 19.57
C GLN A 778 11.16 -43.80 20.81
N GLN A 779 12.35 -43.87 21.43
CA GLN A 779 12.81 -43.02 22.53
C GLN A 779 14.22 -42.47 22.24
N ALA A 780 14.58 -41.32 22.83
CA ALA A 780 15.93 -40.77 22.81
C ALA A 780 16.95 -41.82 23.33
N SER A 781 17.73 -42.39 22.41
CA SER A 781 18.63 -43.51 22.71
C SER A 781 20.05 -43.18 22.27
N LEU A 782 21.00 -43.39 23.17
CA LEU A 782 22.43 -43.21 22.98
C LEU A 782 23.13 -44.57 23.11
N PHE A 783 23.84 -44.99 22.08
CA PHE A 783 24.59 -46.25 22.07
C PHE A 783 26.06 -45.96 22.40
N VAL A 784 26.63 -46.70 23.36
CA VAL A 784 27.99 -46.51 23.87
C VAL A 784 28.81 -47.78 23.67
N ARG A 785 30.00 -47.64 23.08
CA ARG A 785 30.94 -48.76 22.87
C ARG A 785 31.62 -49.15 24.19
N VAL A 786 31.51 -50.43 24.57
CA VAL A 786 31.98 -50.95 25.88
C VAL A 786 33.51 -51.03 26.03
N GLN A 787 34.30 -51.00 24.95
CA GLN A 787 35.77 -51.15 25.01
C GLN A 787 36.54 -49.88 25.44
N LEU A 788 35.86 -48.76 25.61
CA LEU A 788 36.47 -47.51 26.05
C LEU A 788 36.80 -47.53 27.54
N ASP A 789 37.80 -46.73 27.94
CA ASP A 789 38.10 -46.55 29.36
C ASP A 789 36.93 -45.88 30.09
N GLU A 790 36.71 -46.24 31.37
CA GLU A 790 35.55 -45.81 32.14
C GLU A 790 35.50 -44.27 32.29
N GLU A 791 36.66 -43.63 32.47
CA GLU A 791 36.78 -42.17 32.54
C GLU A 791 36.42 -41.51 31.20
N GLU A 792 36.80 -42.14 30.09
CA GLU A 792 36.54 -41.61 28.76
C GLU A 792 35.06 -41.74 28.38
N ILE A 793 34.42 -42.85 28.73
CA ILE A 793 32.96 -43.03 28.59
C ILE A 793 32.23 -41.96 29.39
N LEU A 794 32.58 -41.78 30.66
CA LEU A 794 31.94 -40.81 31.55
C LEU A 794 32.05 -39.38 30.98
N ARG A 795 33.24 -38.99 30.53
CA ARG A 795 33.48 -37.67 29.94
C ARG A 795 32.64 -37.45 28.68
N LYS A 796 32.65 -38.40 27.73
CA LYS A 796 31.92 -38.30 26.47
C LYS A 796 30.40 -38.35 26.68
N LEU A 797 29.92 -39.17 27.60
CA LEU A 797 28.51 -39.28 27.97
C LEU A 797 27.99 -37.97 28.57
N THR A 798 28.69 -37.40 29.55
CA THR A 798 28.30 -36.12 30.18
C THR A 798 28.35 -34.97 29.17
N GLN A 799 29.37 -34.90 28.31
CA GLN A 799 29.43 -33.90 27.24
C GLN A 799 28.26 -34.00 26.26
N THR A 800 27.85 -35.22 25.89
CA THR A 800 26.73 -35.44 24.96
C THR A 800 25.39 -35.10 25.61
N LEU A 801 25.19 -35.50 26.86
CA LEU A 801 23.97 -35.18 27.61
C LEU A 801 23.82 -33.66 27.79
N LYS A 802 24.86 -32.96 28.26
CA LYS A 802 24.85 -31.51 28.49
C LYS A 802 24.74 -30.69 27.21
N GLY A 803 25.61 -30.98 26.25
CA GLY A 803 25.79 -30.16 25.06
C GLY A 803 24.83 -30.47 23.93
N VAL A 804 24.34 -31.71 23.82
CA VAL A 804 23.57 -32.17 22.65
C VAL A 804 22.13 -32.50 23.01
N ILE A 805 21.89 -33.33 24.03
CA ILE A 805 20.53 -33.78 24.37
C ILE A 805 19.75 -32.71 25.14
N PHE A 806 20.34 -32.09 26.17
CA PHE A 806 19.65 -31.06 26.96
C PHE A 806 19.94 -29.65 26.47
N ASN A 807 21.12 -29.44 25.87
CA ASN A 807 21.62 -28.14 25.44
C ASN A 807 21.49 -27.11 26.58
N GLU A 808 22.25 -27.33 27.66
CA GLU A 808 22.23 -26.51 28.88
C GLU A 808 22.47 -25.02 28.58
N GLN A 809 23.35 -24.71 27.62
CA GLN A 809 23.64 -23.34 27.20
C GLN A 809 22.41 -22.59 26.69
N ARG A 810 21.54 -23.28 25.93
CA ARG A 810 20.28 -22.69 25.46
C ARG A 810 19.30 -22.49 26.60
N LEU A 811 19.24 -23.41 27.56
CA LEU A 811 18.40 -23.27 28.75
C LEU A 811 18.82 -22.08 29.60
N GLU A 812 20.13 -21.92 29.85
CA GLU A 812 20.69 -20.76 30.55
C GLU A 812 20.27 -19.44 29.86
N TRP A 813 20.32 -19.40 28.53
CA TRP A 813 19.90 -18.23 27.77
C TRP A 813 18.40 -17.94 27.88
N ILE A 814 17.54 -18.96 27.77
CA ILE A 814 16.07 -18.82 27.92
C ILE A 814 15.76 -18.20 29.29
N VAL A 815 16.38 -18.72 30.35
CA VAL A 815 16.14 -18.25 31.71
C VAL A 815 16.68 -16.82 31.91
N ALA A 816 17.89 -16.53 31.42
CA ALA A 816 18.47 -15.19 31.52
C ALA A 816 17.60 -14.13 30.83
N LYS A 817 17.04 -14.45 29.65
CA LYS A 817 16.14 -13.57 28.90
C LYS A 817 14.86 -13.24 29.67
N ALA A 818 14.28 -14.20 30.38
CA ALA A 818 13.02 -14.01 31.10
C ALA A 818 13.16 -13.04 32.30
N PHE A 819 14.28 -13.07 33.02
CA PHE A 819 14.45 -12.31 34.27
C PHE A 819 15.33 -11.05 34.16
N HIS A 820 16.24 -10.96 33.17
CA HIS A 820 17.09 -9.79 32.95
C HIS A 820 16.63 -8.99 31.73
N ARG A 821 15.56 -8.20 31.87
CA ARG A 821 14.97 -7.35 30.80
C ARG A 821 15.87 -6.20 30.28
N SER A 822 17.16 -6.20 30.59
CA SER A 822 18.17 -5.27 30.07
C SER A 822 19.36 -6.03 29.50
N VAL A 823 19.14 -6.85 28.46
CA VAL A 823 20.22 -7.55 27.74
C VAL A 823 21.05 -6.59 26.86
N GLU A 824 20.68 -5.31 26.75
CA GLU A 824 21.44 -4.35 25.93
C GLU A 824 22.76 -3.85 26.58
N HIS A 825 23.07 -4.17 27.85
CA HIS A 825 24.24 -3.59 28.53
C HIS A 825 25.11 -4.51 29.40
N ASP A 826 24.91 -5.82 29.43
CA ASP A 826 25.76 -6.71 30.24
C ASP A 826 26.76 -7.50 29.39
N GLU A 827 28.02 -7.06 29.35
CA GLU A 827 29.13 -7.72 28.63
C GLU A 827 29.50 -9.10 29.21
N SER A 828 28.94 -9.48 30.37
CA SER A 828 29.22 -10.73 31.08
C SER A 828 28.44 -11.94 30.55
N VAL A 829 27.34 -11.73 29.82
CA VAL A 829 26.60 -12.80 29.14
C VAL A 829 27.28 -13.02 27.79
N GLY A 830 28.11 -14.06 27.71
CA GLY A 830 28.92 -14.37 26.53
C GLY A 830 28.10 -14.32 25.23
N LYS A 831 28.60 -13.58 24.22
CA LYS A 831 28.00 -13.53 22.89
C LYS A 831 27.79 -14.96 22.38
N LEU A 832 26.53 -15.37 22.23
CA LEU A 832 26.19 -16.64 21.61
C LEU A 832 26.80 -16.70 20.18
N PRO A 833 27.18 -17.88 19.69
CA PRO A 833 27.59 -18.06 18.30
C PRO A 833 26.54 -17.48 17.34
N THR A 834 26.98 -16.74 16.33
CA THR A 834 26.16 -16.09 15.29
C THR A 834 25.18 -17.02 14.54
N THR A 835 25.23 -18.33 14.77
CA THR A 835 24.29 -19.32 14.23
C THR A 835 23.01 -19.49 15.06
N LEU A 836 23.01 -19.12 16.35
CA LEU A 836 21.87 -19.26 17.26
C LEU A 836 21.04 -17.98 17.43
N THR A 837 21.42 -16.89 16.78
CA THR A 837 20.74 -15.57 16.84
C THR A 837 19.41 -15.51 16.08
N VAL A 838 18.93 -16.63 15.51
CA VAL A 838 17.71 -16.71 14.68
C VAL A 838 16.54 -17.40 15.42
N VAL A 839 16.76 -17.87 16.65
CA VAL A 839 15.76 -18.69 17.36
C VAL A 839 14.65 -17.83 17.97
N ASN A 840 13.44 -18.02 17.48
CA ASN A 840 12.22 -17.42 18.03
C ASN A 840 11.74 -18.17 19.29
N PRO A 841 11.04 -17.48 20.23
CA PRO A 841 10.50 -18.10 21.44
C PRO A 841 9.47 -19.17 21.08
N LEU A 842 9.45 -20.29 21.82
CA LEU A 842 8.59 -21.43 21.51
C LEU A 842 7.18 -21.18 22.07
N ARG A 843 6.22 -20.93 21.18
CA ARG A 843 4.81 -20.71 21.53
C ARG A 843 4.01 -22.02 21.54
N ASN A 844 2.89 -21.99 22.26
CA ASN A 844 1.96 -23.12 22.39
C ASN A 844 1.32 -23.50 21.04
N GLU A 845 0.98 -22.52 20.22
CA GLU A 845 0.32 -22.73 18.94
C GLU A 845 0.93 -21.83 17.86
N TYR A 846 1.10 -22.36 16.65
CA TYR A 846 1.56 -21.63 15.47
C TYR A 846 0.60 -21.82 14.29
N ALA A 847 0.54 -20.79 13.45
CA ALA A 847 -0.05 -20.88 12.12
C ALA A 847 1.08 -20.90 11.07
N LEU A 848 1.20 -21.98 10.30
CA LEU A 848 2.07 -22.05 9.13
C LEU A 848 1.30 -21.59 7.91
N GLU A 849 1.89 -20.69 7.13
CA GLU A 849 1.34 -20.24 5.86
C GLU A 849 2.30 -20.60 4.73
N LEU A 850 1.91 -21.56 3.90
CA LEU A 850 2.67 -22.02 2.74
C LEU A 850 2.27 -21.25 1.49
N PHE A 851 3.16 -20.39 0.98
CA PHE A 851 2.97 -19.64 -0.26
C PHE A 851 3.76 -20.28 -1.40
N ILE A 852 3.09 -20.71 -2.46
CA ILE A 852 3.74 -21.23 -3.67
C ILE A 852 3.69 -20.16 -4.74
N VAL A 853 4.83 -19.59 -5.10
CA VAL A 853 4.95 -18.51 -6.09
C VAL A 853 5.30 -19.10 -7.45
N GLU A 854 4.41 -18.94 -8.44
CA GLU A 854 4.63 -19.30 -9.84
C GLU A 854 4.66 -18.03 -10.71
N PRO A 855 5.85 -17.49 -11.04
CA PRO A 855 5.98 -16.22 -11.77
C PRO A 855 5.50 -16.31 -13.22
N THR A 856 5.67 -17.47 -13.86
CA THR A 856 5.26 -17.71 -15.25
C THR A 856 4.32 -18.91 -15.30
N PRO A 857 3.00 -18.73 -15.16
CA PRO A 857 2.05 -19.83 -15.26
C PRO A 857 2.08 -20.39 -16.69
N SER A 858 2.63 -21.60 -16.85
CA SER A 858 2.78 -22.27 -18.15
C SER A 858 1.52 -23.10 -18.47
N GLY A 859 0.59 -22.53 -19.24
CA GLY A 859 -0.44 -23.26 -19.99
C GLY A 859 -1.83 -23.45 -19.33
N PRO A 860 -2.84 -23.93 -20.09
CA PRO A 860 -4.23 -24.00 -19.67
C PRO A 860 -4.50 -25.26 -18.86
N VAL A 861 -4.07 -25.29 -17.60
CA VAL A 861 -4.47 -26.32 -16.62
C VAL A 861 -4.71 -25.62 -15.27
N HIS A 862 -5.80 -24.85 -15.20
CA HIS A 862 -6.38 -24.38 -13.93
C HIS A 862 -7.34 -25.43 -13.32
N GLY A 863 -7.00 -26.70 -13.47
CA GLY A 863 -7.86 -27.83 -13.09
C GLY A 863 -7.21 -28.69 -12.02
N ASP A 864 -7.01 -28.14 -10.83
CA ASP A 864 -7.08 -28.86 -9.54
C ASP A 864 -6.71 -27.91 -8.39
N THR A 865 -7.50 -26.85 -8.20
CA THR A 865 -7.40 -26.00 -7.00
C THR A 865 -7.90 -26.70 -5.72
N ASN A 866 -8.37 -27.96 -5.84
CA ASN A 866 -8.90 -28.78 -4.75
C ASN A 866 -8.11 -30.07 -4.50
N ALA A 867 -6.99 -30.31 -5.21
CA ALA A 867 -6.14 -31.44 -4.89
C ALA A 867 -5.39 -31.14 -3.58
N GLU A 868 -5.56 -31.99 -2.56
CA GLU A 868 -4.73 -31.93 -1.35
C GLU A 868 -3.25 -31.99 -1.76
N LEU A 869 -2.47 -31.01 -1.31
CA LEU A 869 -1.02 -31.01 -1.48
C LEU A 869 -0.42 -32.17 -0.68
N GLU A 870 -0.18 -33.30 -1.32
CA GLU A 870 0.45 -34.45 -0.67
C GLU A 870 1.94 -34.16 -0.38
N MET A 871 2.28 -33.86 0.87
CA MET A 871 3.65 -33.61 1.33
C MET A 871 4.05 -34.58 2.47
N PRO A 872 4.16 -35.89 2.19
CA PRO A 872 4.23 -36.94 3.21
C PRO A 872 5.39 -36.80 4.20
N LEU A 873 6.52 -36.23 3.79
CA LEU A 873 7.66 -36.00 4.70
C LEU A 873 7.40 -34.82 5.65
N LEU A 874 6.76 -33.76 5.15
CA LEU A 874 6.40 -32.59 5.96
C LEU A 874 5.25 -32.95 6.92
N ASP A 875 4.25 -33.69 6.48
CA ASP A 875 3.16 -34.16 7.34
C ASP A 875 3.68 -35.04 8.47
N LYS A 876 4.66 -35.91 8.18
CA LYS A 876 5.37 -36.72 9.18
C LYS A 876 6.21 -35.88 10.15
N PHE A 877 6.68 -34.71 9.72
CA PHE A 877 7.37 -33.75 10.60
C PHE A 877 6.39 -33.04 11.53
N LEU A 878 5.32 -32.46 10.99
CA LEU A 878 4.31 -31.67 11.73
C LEU A 878 3.55 -32.53 12.73
N SER A 879 3.19 -33.77 12.36
CA SER A 879 2.55 -34.73 13.26
C SER A 879 3.41 -35.14 14.46
N ARG A 880 4.75 -34.99 14.40
CA ARG A 880 5.63 -35.20 15.54
C ARG A 880 5.82 -33.94 16.37
N LEU A 881 5.88 -32.80 15.69
CA LEU A 881 5.98 -31.48 16.34
C LEU A 881 4.74 -31.16 17.18
N SER A 882 3.57 -31.68 16.79
CA SER A 882 2.29 -31.55 17.51
C SER A 882 2.32 -32.07 18.95
N LEU A 883 3.29 -32.92 19.30
CA LEU A 883 3.51 -33.40 20.66
C LEU A 883 4.07 -32.31 21.61
N VAL A 884 4.59 -31.21 21.05
CA VAL A 884 5.20 -30.10 21.82
C VAL A 884 4.49 -28.77 21.56
N THR A 885 4.02 -28.52 20.34
CA THR A 885 3.32 -27.28 19.97
C THR A 885 2.27 -27.57 18.90
N LYS A 886 1.07 -26.97 19.00
CA LYS A 886 0.04 -27.17 17.98
C LYS A 886 0.38 -26.35 16.74
N VAL A 887 0.21 -26.97 15.58
CA VAL A 887 0.51 -26.31 14.31
C VAL A 887 -0.69 -26.45 13.39
N SER A 888 -1.22 -25.32 12.96
CA SER A 888 -2.18 -25.24 11.85
C SER A 888 -1.41 -24.88 10.57
N MET A 889 -1.80 -25.42 9.42
CA MET A 889 -1.15 -25.11 8.14
C MET A 889 -2.20 -24.68 7.11
N ASN A 890 -2.01 -23.49 6.57
CA ASN A 890 -2.76 -22.96 5.44
C ASN A 890 -1.82 -22.88 4.24
N SER A 891 -2.32 -23.14 3.03
CA SER A 891 -1.52 -23.01 1.81
C SER A 891 -2.22 -22.13 0.78
N GLN A 892 -1.43 -21.38 0.02
CA GLN A 892 -1.89 -20.47 -1.02
C GLN A 892 -0.90 -20.51 -2.19
N VAL A 893 -1.43 -20.46 -3.42
CA VAL A 893 -0.63 -20.33 -4.64
C VAL A 893 -0.76 -18.91 -5.18
N LEU A 894 0.38 -18.26 -5.44
CA LEU A 894 0.52 -16.90 -5.95
C LEU A 894 1.03 -16.96 -7.39
N TYR A 895 0.22 -16.51 -8.35
CA TYR A 895 0.54 -16.55 -9.77
C TYR A 895 0.96 -15.18 -10.31
N GLY A 896 1.89 -15.17 -11.26
CA GLY A 896 2.29 -13.95 -11.98
C GLY A 896 3.08 -12.95 -11.13
N ILE A 897 3.57 -13.40 -9.98
CA ILE A 897 4.37 -12.63 -9.03
C ILE A 897 5.81 -13.15 -9.12
N ASP A 898 6.77 -12.25 -9.31
CA ASP A 898 8.19 -12.58 -9.40
C ASP A 898 8.99 -11.85 -8.32
N PHE A 899 10.20 -12.33 -8.03
CA PHE A 899 11.12 -11.58 -7.20
C PHE A 899 11.49 -10.24 -7.89
N PRO A 900 11.47 -9.13 -7.14
CA PRO A 900 11.66 -7.78 -7.70
C PRO A 900 13.12 -7.48 -8.03
N VAL A 901 14.05 -8.23 -7.44
CA VAL A 901 15.49 -8.12 -7.68
C VAL A 901 15.85 -9.19 -8.72
N LEU A 902 16.47 -8.80 -9.83
CA LEU A 902 16.93 -9.75 -10.83
C LEU A 902 18.11 -10.59 -10.30
N PRO A 903 18.15 -11.90 -10.58
CA PRO A 903 19.26 -12.75 -10.16
C PRO A 903 20.52 -12.46 -10.98
N GLU A 904 21.69 -12.64 -10.36
CA GLU A 904 22.95 -12.54 -11.10
C GLU A 904 23.19 -13.79 -11.93
N ARG A 905 23.89 -13.62 -13.05
CA ARG A 905 24.31 -14.74 -13.88
C ARG A 905 25.77 -15.07 -13.56
N ASP A 906 26.04 -16.35 -13.34
CA ASP A 906 27.40 -16.85 -13.20
C ASP A 906 28.26 -16.41 -14.41
N PRO A 907 29.54 -16.02 -14.23
CA PRO A 907 30.40 -15.58 -15.32
C PRO A 907 30.57 -16.58 -16.47
N ARG A 908 30.35 -17.88 -16.23
CA ARG A 908 30.37 -18.93 -17.27
C ARG A 908 29.02 -19.08 -17.97
N GLY A 909 27.97 -18.53 -17.39
CA GLY A 909 26.62 -18.49 -17.93
C GLY A 909 25.78 -19.73 -17.60
N ASP A 910 26.25 -20.59 -16.70
CA ASP A 910 25.71 -21.93 -16.41
C ASP A 910 24.48 -21.90 -15.47
N TYR A 911 24.40 -20.92 -14.56
CA TYR A 911 23.32 -20.78 -13.60
C TYR A 911 23.11 -19.33 -13.17
N PHE A 912 21.98 -19.08 -12.51
CA PHE A 912 21.61 -17.82 -11.88
C PHE A 912 21.73 -17.94 -10.35
N TYR A 913 22.03 -16.85 -9.66
CA TYR A 913 22.13 -16.88 -8.20
C TYR A 913 21.73 -15.59 -7.48
N TYR A 914 21.34 -15.75 -6.21
CA TYR A 914 21.26 -14.67 -5.23
C TYR A 914 22.34 -14.82 -4.16
N ASP A 915 23.06 -13.74 -3.88
CA ASP A 915 24.01 -13.68 -2.77
C ASP A 915 23.29 -13.40 -1.44
N SER A 916 23.93 -13.77 -0.33
CA SER A 916 23.39 -13.55 1.03
C SER A 916 23.00 -12.10 1.33
N LYS A 917 23.64 -11.12 0.66
CA LYS A 917 23.36 -9.68 0.84
C LYS A 917 22.04 -9.25 0.21
N ARG A 918 21.58 -9.94 -0.83
CA ARG A 918 20.35 -9.59 -1.56
C ARG A 918 19.10 -10.26 -1.00
N LEU A 919 19.25 -11.34 -0.24
CA LEU A 919 18.13 -12.11 0.32
C LEU A 919 17.11 -11.26 1.12
N PRO A 920 17.51 -10.27 1.95
CA PRO A 920 16.54 -9.44 2.67
C PRO A 920 15.61 -8.62 1.77
N TYR A 921 16.06 -8.24 0.56
CA TYR A 921 15.28 -7.44 -0.37
C TYR A 921 14.23 -8.25 -1.15
N LEU A 922 14.28 -9.58 -1.04
CA LEU A 922 13.30 -10.48 -1.68
C LEU A 922 11.96 -10.49 -0.91
N ILE A 923 11.97 -10.23 0.41
CA ILE A 923 10.80 -10.48 1.28
C ILE A 923 9.83 -9.31 1.32
N ASN A 924 10.30 -8.09 1.59
CA ASN A 924 9.40 -6.93 1.79
C ASN A 924 8.39 -6.74 0.63
N PRO A 925 8.76 -6.97 -0.64
CA PRO A 925 7.82 -6.86 -1.75
C PRO A 925 6.91 -8.09 -1.85
N MET A 926 7.40 -9.29 -1.51
CA MET A 926 6.60 -10.52 -1.49
C MET A 926 5.53 -10.49 -0.40
N GLU A 927 5.82 -9.92 0.76
CA GLU A 927 4.89 -9.77 1.89
C GLU A 927 3.63 -8.99 1.48
N SER A 928 3.78 -7.98 0.60
CA SER A 928 2.63 -7.22 0.10
C SER A 928 1.61 -8.04 -0.69
N PHE A 929 2.01 -9.22 -1.19
CA PHE A 929 1.14 -10.16 -1.91
C PHE A 929 0.61 -11.30 -1.03
N MET A 930 1.14 -11.46 0.19
CA MET A 930 0.71 -12.46 1.16
C MET A 930 -0.39 -11.84 2.01
N GLY A 931 -1.65 -12.15 1.71
CA GLY A 931 -2.78 -11.65 2.50
C GLY A 931 -2.71 -12.20 3.93
N SER A 932 -2.55 -11.35 4.93
CA SER A 932 -2.49 -11.79 6.33
C SER A 932 -3.86 -12.32 6.77
N TYR A 933 -3.94 -13.61 7.10
CA TYR A 933 -5.06 -14.10 7.90
C TYR A 933 -4.97 -13.43 9.28
N VAL A 934 -6.06 -12.80 9.76
CA VAL A 934 -6.08 -12.17 11.09
C VAL A 934 -6.13 -13.29 12.12
N THR A 935 -4.95 -13.69 12.59
CA THR A 935 -4.79 -14.63 13.69
C THR A 935 -4.11 -13.95 14.87
N THR A 936 -4.55 -14.30 16.07
CA THR A 936 -3.87 -13.94 17.32
C THR A 936 -2.67 -14.85 17.58
N LEU A 937 -2.48 -15.90 16.76
CA LEU A 937 -1.37 -16.85 16.85
C LEU A 937 -0.13 -16.32 16.11
N PRO A 938 1.08 -16.69 16.55
CA PRO A 938 2.30 -16.45 15.81
C PRO A 938 2.27 -17.19 14.46
N VAL A 939 2.50 -16.44 13.38
CA VAL A 939 2.53 -16.96 12.00
C VAL A 939 3.97 -17.26 11.58
N VAL A 940 4.17 -18.35 10.84
CA VAL A 940 5.43 -18.67 10.17
C VAL A 940 5.17 -18.82 8.68
N HIS A 941 5.78 -17.96 7.87
CA HIS A 941 5.60 -17.96 6.43
C HIS A 941 6.61 -18.90 5.75
N LEU A 942 6.12 -19.84 4.95
CA LEU A 942 6.93 -20.75 4.14
C LEU A 942 6.71 -20.40 2.67
N LEU A 943 7.69 -19.77 2.03
CA LEU A 943 7.59 -19.42 0.62
C LEU A 943 8.34 -20.43 -0.25
N VAL A 944 7.65 -21.01 -1.23
CA VAL A 944 8.23 -21.85 -2.27
C VAL A 944 8.18 -21.08 -3.59
N TYR A 945 9.34 -20.67 -4.08
CA TYR A 945 9.47 -19.97 -5.35
C TYR A 945 9.81 -20.95 -6.47
N LEU A 946 8.91 -21.07 -7.46
CA LEU A 946 9.12 -21.87 -8.65
C LEU A 946 9.91 -21.05 -9.67
N THR A 947 11.11 -21.54 -10.02
CA THR A 947 12.02 -20.77 -10.88
C THR A 947 11.47 -20.66 -12.32
N PRO A 948 11.30 -19.43 -12.86
CA PRO A 948 10.89 -19.22 -14.25
C PRO A 948 11.89 -19.83 -15.23
N ASP A 949 11.44 -20.25 -16.41
CA ASP A 949 12.30 -20.85 -17.43
C ASP A 949 13.47 -19.92 -17.86
N VAL A 950 13.28 -18.60 -17.77
CA VAL A 950 14.27 -17.58 -18.15
C VAL A 950 15.45 -17.51 -17.17
N HIS A 951 15.23 -17.84 -15.90
CA HIS A 951 16.22 -17.73 -14.81
C HIS A 951 16.64 -19.10 -14.25
N ARG A 952 16.33 -20.19 -14.95
CA ARG A 952 16.67 -21.55 -14.52
C ARG A 952 18.08 -21.96 -14.98
N PRO A 953 18.87 -22.69 -14.16
CA PRO A 953 18.66 -22.97 -12.75
C PRO A 953 19.05 -21.79 -11.84
N LEU A 954 18.29 -21.57 -10.77
CA LEU A 954 18.51 -20.51 -9.79
C LEU A 954 18.97 -21.08 -8.44
N TYR A 955 20.06 -20.53 -7.89
CA TYR A 955 20.66 -20.96 -6.63
C TYR A 955 20.83 -19.84 -5.60
N ILE A 956 20.64 -20.15 -4.33
CA ILE A 956 20.95 -19.27 -3.20
C ILE A 956 22.37 -19.58 -2.72
N LEU A 957 23.23 -18.57 -2.64
CA LEU A 957 24.59 -18.71 -2.11
C LEU A 957 24.65 -18.29 -0.65
N ASP A 958 25.42 -19.06 0.14
CA ASP A 958 25.73 -18.75 1.53
C ASP A 958 26.73 -17.57 1.63
N PRO A 959 27.02 -17.06 2.84
CA PRO A 959 27.99 -15.98 3.04
C PRO A 959 29.42 -16.30 2.56
N THR A 960 29.75 -17.58 2.37
CA THR A 960 31.05 -18.05 1.85
C THR A 960 31.07 -18.18 0.33
N GLY A 961 29.93 -17.95 -0.34
CA GLY A 961 29.78 -18.05 -1.79
C GLY A 961 29.52 -19.47 -2.28
N VAL A 962 29.26 -20.43 -1.38
CA VAL A 962 28.92 -21.82 -1.69
C VAL A 962 27.39 -21.94 -1.77
N GLY A 963 26.88 -22.78 -2.68
CA GLY A 963 25.44 -23.01 -2.79
C GLY A 963 24.85 -23.56 -1.49
N SER A 964 23.72 -22.98 -1.06
CA SER A 964 22.94 -23.46 0.08
C SER A 964 22.56 -24.93 -0.13
N LEU A 965 22.77 -25.76 0.89
CA LEU A 965 22.57 -27.21 0.83
C LEU A 965 21.17 -27.62 0.34
N TYR A 966 20.15 -26.81 0.70
CA TYR A 966 18.75 -27.04 0.36
C TYR A 966 18.14 -25.95 -0.53
N ASN A 967 18.99 -25.09 -1.12
CA ASN A 967 18.56 -23.95 -1.92
C ASN A 967 17.50 -23.06 -1.23
N SER A 968 17.71 -22.80 0.06
CA SER A 968 16.75 -22.09 0.93
C SER A 968 17.45 -21.18 1.94
N PHE A 969 16.72 -20.24 2.54
CA PHE A 969 17.17 -19.38 3.64
C PHE A 969 16.04 -19.01 4.62
N VAL A 970 16.37 -18.81 5.90
CA VAL A 970 15.44 -18.40 6.97
C VAL A 970 15.58 -16.91 7.26
N VAL A 971 14.46 -16.27 7.58
CA VAL A 971 14.40 -14.90 8.10
C VAL A 971 13.75 -14.90 9.47
N ALA A 972 14.52 -14.42 10.45
CA ALA A 972 14.13 -14.37 11.85
C ALA A 972 12.81 -13.58 12.01
N GLY A 973 11.88 -14.11 12.81
CA GLY A 973 10.59 -13.45 13.04
C GLY A 973 9.56 -13.60 11.92
N TRP A 974 9.95 -14.08 10.73
CA TRP A 974 9.06 -14.12 9.56
C TRP A 974 8.82 -15.55 9.06
N GLY A 975 9.88 -16.34 8.84
CA GLY A 975 9.77 -17.68 8.27
C GLY A 975 10.92 -18.01 7.34
N GLY A 976 10.68 -18.62 6.18
CA GLY A 976 11.73 -19.00 5.24
C GLY A 976 11.31 -19.13 3.79
N VAL A 977 12.31 -19.04 2.90
CA VAL A 977 12.13 -19.07 1.44
C VAL A 977 12.92 -20.25 0.86
N THR A 978 12.28 -21.04 0.00
CA THR A 978 12.88 -22.16 -0.75
C THR A 978 12.74 -21.91 -2.25
N VAL A 979 13.84 -22.06 -2.99
CA VAL A 979 13.85 -21.95 -4.46
C VAL A 979 13.87 -23.35 -5.07
N VAL A 980 12.84 -23.66 -5.86
CA VAL A 980 12.69 -24.95 -6.54
C VAL A 980 13.00 -24.79 -8.02
N ASN A 981 13.94 -25.60 -8.50
CA ASN A 981 14.28 -25.74 -9.92
C ASN A 981 13.52 -26.95 -10.48
N THR A 982 12.46 -26.71 -11.24
CA THR A 982 11.68 -27.80 -11.86
C THR A 982 12.46 -28.45 -13.01
N ALA A 983 12.52 -29.79 -13.04
CA ALA A 983 13.31 -30.56 -14.00
C ALA A 983 12.80 -30.44 -15.45
N VAL A 984 13.71 -30.49 -16.42
CA VAL A 984 13.50 -30.22 -17.87
C VAL A 984 13.12 -31.47 -18.67
N GLU A 985 13.13 -32.67 -18.10
CA GLU A 985 13.21 -33.91 -18.89
C GLU A 985 11.89 -34.48 -19.45
N VAL A 986 10.78 -33.73 -19.45
CA VAL A 986 9.53 -34.19 -20.08
C VAL A 986 9.13 -33.24 -21.20
N GLU A 987 9.10 -33.75 -22.44
CA GLU A 987 8.76 -33.03 -23.69
C GLU A 987 7.35 -32.38 -23.69
N ASP A 988 6.55 -32.58 -22.63
CA ASP A 988 5.23 -31.99 -22.40
C ASP A 988 5.15 -31.35 -20.98
N THR A 989 5.73 -30.16 -20.79
CA THR A 989 5.61 -29.41 -19.51
C THR A 989 4.18 -28.99 -19.17
N SER A 990 3.25 -29.04 -20.14
CA SER A 990 1.84 -28.71 -19.97
C SER A 990 1.00 -29.78 -19.27
N LYS A 991 1.61 -30.86 -18.76
CA LYS A 991 0.90 -32.00 -18.10
C LYS A 991 1.33 -32.29 -16.66
N LEU A 992 2.37 -31.64 -16.14
CA LEU A 992 2.82 -31.84 -14.75
C LEU A 992 1.93 -31.07 -13.77
N SER A 993 1.33 -31.78 -12.82
CA SER A 993 0.51 -31.17 -11.77
C SER A 993 1.38 -30.39 -10.77
N LEU A 994 0.79 -29.42 -10.05
CA LEU A 994 1.50 -28.65 -9.02
C LEU A 994 2.02 -29.56 -7.90
N SER A 995 1.29 -30.63 -7.57
CA SER A 995 1.71 -31.66 -6.62
C SER A 995 2.94 -32.42 -7.12
N ASP A 996 3.04 -32.75 -8.41
CA ASP A 996 4.24 -33.40 -8.96
C ASP A 996 5.49 -32.51 -8.88
N LYS A 997 5.34 -31.18 -9.02
CA LYS A 997 6.44 -30.21 -8.88
C LYS A 997 6.94 -30.12 -7.42
N LEU A 998 6.05 -30.25 -6.44
CA LEU A 998 6.33 -30.08 -5.00
C LEU A 998 6.63 -31.40 -4.26
N ASN A 999 6.24 -32.55 -4.81
CA ASN A 999 6.49 -33.87 -4.23
C ASN A 999 7.95 -34.35 -4.42
N SER A 1000 8.82 -33.53 -5.01
CA SER A 1000 10.25 -33.83 -5.02
C SER A 1000 10.79 -33.90 -3.59
N THR A 1001 11.52 -34.98 -3.28
CA THR A 1001 12.09 -35.23 -1.95
C THR A 1001 12.95 -34.04 -1.49
N ASP A 1002 13.66 -33.39 -2.41
CA ASP A 1002 14.52 -32.24 -2.12
C ASP A 1002 13.72 -31.00 -1.68
N SER A 1003 12.54 -30.75 -2.27
CA SER A 1003 11.68 -29.61 -1.89
C SER A 1003 11.08 -29.77 -0.50
N GLN A 1004 10.61 -30.97 -0.16
CA GLN A 1004 10.11 -31.28 1.19
C GLN A 1004 11.23 -31.23 2.23
N LEU A 1005 12.42 -31.72 1.90
CA LEU A 1005 13.59 -31.64 2.79
C LEU A 1005 14.03 -30.19 3.01
N ALA A 1006 13.92 -29.32 2.01
CA ALA A 1006 14.23 -27.89 2.13
C ALA A 1006 13.27 -27.17 3.10
N LEU A 1007 11.96 -27.44 3.01
CA LEU A 1007 10.98 -26.89 3.95
C LEU A 1007 11.20 -27.38 5.38
N ILE A 1008 11.51 -28.68 5.55
CA ILE A 1008 11.85 -29.24 6.87
C ILE A 1008 13.12 -28.59 7.42
N ALA A 1009 14.13 -28.35 6.58
CA ALA A 1009 15.36 -27.67 7.00
C ALA A 1009 15.10 -26.22 7.46
N LEU A 1010 14.22 -25.48 6.76
CA LEU A 1010 13.80 -24.15 7.19
C LEU A 1010 13.10 -24.17 8.54
N LEU A 1011 12.14 -25.08 8.74
CA LEU A 1011 11.43 -25.22 10.01
C LEU A 1011 12.38 -25.61 11.15
N ARG A 1012 13.33 -26.52 10.90
CA ARG A 1012 14.37 -26.87 11.88
C ARG A 1012 15.20 -25.66 12.28
N GLN A 1013 15.67 -24.88 11.32
CA GLN A 1013 16.43 -23.68 11.60
C GLN A 1013 15.59 -22.62 12.34
N TYR A 1014 14.30 -22.47 12.01
CA TYR A 1014 13.38 -21.54 12.69
C TYR A 1014 13.12 -21.91 14.16
N PHE A 1015 12.86 -23.19 14.46
CA PHE A 1015 12.68 -23.68 15.83
C PHE A 1015 14.01 -23.84 16.60
N GLY A 1016 15.15 -23.55 15.94
CA GLY A 1016 16.48 -23.71 16.50
C GLY A 1016 16.81 -25.17 16.81
N ILE A 1017 16.32 -26.10 15.99
CA ILE A 1017 16.75 -27.49 15.99
C ILE A 1017 18.13 -27.50 15.32
N ASP A 1018 19.18 -27.29 16.12
CA ASP A 1018 20.53 -27.10 15.63
C ASP A 1018 21.00 -28.27 14.76
N ASP A 1019 21.30 -27.92 13.51
CA ASP A 1019 21.96 -28.81 12.57
C ASP A 1019 23.49 -28.57 12.53
N SER A 1020 24.03 -27.53 13.15
CA SER A 1020 25.44 -27.10 13.02
C SER A 1020 26.48 -27.96 13.76
N THR A 1021 26.09 -28.88 14.65
CA THR A 1021 27.03 -29.85 15.25
C THR A 1021 27.67 -30.79 14.22
N THR A 1022 27.19 -30.78 12.98
CA THR A 1022 27.69 -31.66 11.92
C THR A 1022 28.95 -31.19 11.19
N THR A 1023 29.44 -29.95 11.36
CA THR A 1023 30.59 -29.52 10.53
C THR A 1023 31.60 -28.54 11.16
N ALA A 1024 31.43 -28.03 12.39
CA ALA A 1024 32.28 -26.92 12.84
C ALA A 1024 32.68 -26.88 14.33
N ASN A 1025 32.88 -28.03 14.98
CA ASN A 1025 33.75 -28.08 16.16
C ASN A 1025 34.91 -29.07 15.88
N PRO A 1026 36.12 -28.61 15.54
CA PRO A 1026 37.27 -29.49 15.47
C PRO A 1026 37.51 -30.09 16.87
N GLY A 1027 37.18 -31.38 17.05
CA GLY A 1027 37.33 -32.08 18.34
C GLY A 1027 36.24 -33.09 18.76
N GLN A 1028 35.20 -33.33 17.94
CA GLN A 1028 34.11 -34.28 18.25
C GLN A 1028 33.95 -35.41 17.21
N ASP A 1029 35.06 -35.94 16.68
CA ASP A 1029 35.04 -37.04 15.69
C ASP A 1029 34.47 -38.36 16.26
N TRP A 1030 34.37 -38.46 17.59
CA TRP A 1030 33.91 -39.64 18.35
C TRP A 1030 32.38 -39.79 18.43
N LEU A 1031 31.59 -38.79 18.02
CA LEU A 1031 30.12 -38.80 18.09
C LEU A 1031 29.50 -38.84 16.68
N ARG A 1032 28.71 -39.87 16.37
CA ARG A 1032 27.99 -39.97 15.09
C ARG A 1032 26.50 -39.67 15.24
N LEU A 1033 26.05 -38.68 14.47
CA LEU A 1033 24.64 -38.28 14.35
C LEU A 1033 24.09 -38.75 12.99
N LYS A 1034 23.03 -39.57 12.96
CA LYS A 1034 22.41 -39.99 11.70
C LYS A 1034 21.29 -39.03 11.29
N ARG A 1035 21.57 -38.19 10.29
CA ARG A 1035 20.72 -37.05 9.89
C ARG A 1035 19.74 -37.29 8.73
N ARG A 1036 20.06 -38.23 7.83
CA ARG A 1036 19.52 -38.25 6.46
C ARG A 1036 18.19 -39.00 6.24
N GLN A 1037 17.60 -39.62 7.25
CA GLN A 1037 16.44 -40.52 7.05
C GLN A 1037 15.22 -40.24 7.94
N ALA A 1038 15.27 -39.25 8.84
CA ALA A 1038 14.19 -38.98 9.78
C ALA A 1038 13.72 -37.52 9.74
N ALA A 1039 12.40 -37.31 9.72
CA ALA A 1039 11.77 -35.99 9.75
C ALA A 1039 12.08 -35.22 11.05
N LEU A 1040 11.92 -35.86 12.21
CA LEU A 1040 12.33 -35.34 13.54
C LEU A 1040 12.73 -36.53 14.43
N CYS A 1041 13.95 -36.54 14.96
CA CYS A 1041 14.41 -37.64 15.82
C CYS A 1041 13.90 -37.46 17.27
N PRO A 1042 13.59 -38.54 18.01
CA PRO A 1042 13.00 -38.40 19.35
C PRO A 1042 13.87 -37.68 20.38
N TRP A 1043 15.20 -37.72 20.27
CA TRP A 1043 16.08 -36.90 21.11
C TRP A 1043 15.91 -35.41 20.83
N GLN A 1044 15.72 -35.00 19.57
CA GLN A 1044 15.46 -33.60 19.20
C GLN A 1044 14.10 -33.13 19.71
N LEU A 1045 13.09 -34.00 19.62
CA LEU A 1045 11.77 -33.74 20.17
C LEU A 1045 11.83 -33.57 21.70
N GLN A 1046 12.64 -34.37 22.40
CA GLN A 1046 12.87 -34.24 23.83
C GLN A 1046 13.56 -32.93 24.19
N THR A 1047 14.61 -32.53 23.45
CA THR A 1047 15.26 -31.23 23.65
C THR A 1047 14.27 -30.08 23.45
N LEU A 1048 13.45 -30.15 22.39
CA LEU A 1048 12.44 -29.14 22.11
C LEU A 1048 11.37 -29.08 23.21
N ALA A 1049 10.86 -30.23 23.65
CA ALA A 1049 9.88 -30.32 24.74
C ALA A 1049 10.41 -29.70 26.03
N LEU A 1050 11.67 -29.98 26.37
CA LEU A 1050 12.36 -29.39 27.51
C LEU A 1050 12.43 -27.86 27.39
N HIS A 1051 12.86 -27.35 26.24
CA HIS A 1051 12.99 -25.92 26.02
C HIS A 1051 11.64 -25.21 26.02
N THR A 1052 10.62 -25.79 25.39
CA THR A 1052 9.24 -25.26 25.40
C THR A 1052 8.69 -25.18 26.81
N TRP A 1053 8.82 -26.23 27.62
CA TRP A 1053 8.33 -26.22 29.00
C TRP A 1053 8.96 -25.09 29.82
N VAL A 1054 10.27 -24.90 29.71
CA VAL A 1054 10.97 -23.83 30.43
C VAL A 1054 10.51 -22.46 29.96
N ASP A 1055 10.45 -22.23 28.65
CA ASP A 1055 10.05 -20.95 28.06
C ASP A 1055 8.59 -20.58 28.43
N SER A 1056 7.64 -21.51 28.25
CA SER A 1056 6.22 -21.29 28.57
C SER A 1056 5.94 -21.11 30.07
N THR A 1057 6.64 -21.84 30.94
CA THR A 1057 6.51 -21.71 32.40
C THR A 1057 7.02 -20.35 32.87
N LEU A 1058 8.15 -19.90 32.32
CA LEU A 1058 8.72 -18.59 32.64
C LEU A 1058 7.84 -17.45 32.10
N ASP A 1059 7.32 -17.57 30.88
CA ASP A 1059 6.43 -16.59 30.26
C ASP A 1059 5.12 -16.44 31.05
N ALA A 1060 4.51 -17.55 31.45
CA ALA A 1060 3.35 -17.58 32.34
C ALA A 1060 3.62 -16.83 33.66
N LEU A 1061 4.76 -17.10 34.30
CA LEU A 1061 5.12 -16.48 35.58
C LEU A 1061 5.39 -14.97 35.45
N VAL A 1062 6.08 -14.56 34.39
CA VAL A 1062 6.35 -13.13 34.11
C VAL A 1062 5.05 -12.38 33.78
N THR A 1063 4.17 -13.00 33.00
CA THR A 1063 2.88 -12.41 32.59
C THR A 1063 1.96 -12.21 33.79
N VAL A 1064 1.80 -13.24 34.64
CA VAL A 1064 1.05 -13.13 35.90
C VAL A 1064 1.64 -12.11 36.85
N GLY A 1065 2.97 -12.11 37.03
CA GLY A 1065 3.63 -11.13 37.88
C GLY A 1065 3.49 -9.70 37.37
N SER A 1066 3.31 -9.52 36.06
CA SER A 1066 3.01 -8.22 35.44
C SER A 1066 1.55 -7.83 35.61
N LEU A 1067 0.63 -8.78 35.44
CA LEU A 1067 -0.80 -8.61 35.68
C LEU A 1067 -1.08 -8.20 37.14
N LEU A 1068 -0.47 -8.88 38.11
CA LEU A 1068 -0.61 -8.53 39.53
C LEU A 1068 -0.09 -7.12 39.85
N ARG A 1069 1.10 -6.77 39.35
CA ARG A 1069 1.64 -5.41 39.53
C ARG A 1069 0.73 -4.33 38.94
N LEU A 1070 0.05 -4.62 37.84
CA LEU A 1070 -0.95 -3.73 37.25
C LEU A 1070 -2.19 -3.60 38.16
N LEU A 1071 -2.73 -4.74 38.61
CA LEU A 1071 -3.91 -4.83 39.46
C LEU A 1071 -3.71 -4.26 40.89
N GLU A 1072 -2.49 -4.29 41.41
CA GLU A 1072 -2.13 -3.66 42.68
C GLU A 1072 -1.97 -2.14 42.55
N ARG A 1073 -1.42 -1.67 41.42
CA ARG A 1073 -1.13 -0.25 41.20
C ARG A 1073 -2.38 0.57 40.87
N ILE A 1074 -3.40 -0.05 40.28
CA ILE A 1074 -4.64 0.61 39.88
C ILE A 1074 -5.82 -0.03 40.65
N SER A 1075 -6.13 0.54 41.82
CA SER A 1075 -7.13 -0.03 42.75
C SER A 1075 -8.57 -0.06 42.23
N ASN A 1076 -8.87 0.70 41.17
CA ASN A 1076 -10.23 0.90 40.64
C ASN A 1076 -10.54 0.06 39.38
N ILE A 1077 -9.70 -0.93 39.03
CA ILE A 1077 -9.97 -1.85 37.91
C ILE A 1077 -11.09 -2.82 38.32
N VAL A 1078 -12.14 -2.89 37.50
CA VAL A 1078 -13.18 -3.94 37.60
C VAL A 1078 -12.56 -5.25 37.12
N ILE A 1079 -12.68 -6.30 37.93
CA ILE A 1079 -12.27 -7.66 37.56
C ILE A 1079 -13.54 -8.47 37.45
N ASP A 1080 -13.91 -8.81 36.21
CA ASP A 1080 -15.06 -9.66 35.90
C ASP A 1080 -14.75 -11.12 36.25
N ASP A 1081 -15.81 -11.89 36.52
CA ASP A 1081 -15.70 -13.30 36.94
C ASP A 1081 -14.94 -14.15 35.91
N HIS A 1082 -15.09 -13.91 34.60
CA HIS A 1082 -14.39 -14.68 33.57
C HIS A 1082 -12.88 -14.42 33.52
N VAL A 1083 -12.45 -13.20 33.88
CA VAL A 1083 -11.03 -12.86 34.01
C VAL A 1083 -10.45 -13.53 35.25
N ALA A 1084 -11.20 -13.52 36.36
CA ALA A 1084 -10.82 -14.22 37.57
C ALA A 1084 -10.73 -15.75 37.35
N ASP A 1085 -11.68 -16.33 36.64
CA ASP A 1085 -11.68 -17.75 36.24
C ASP A 1085 -10.47 -18.08 35.35
N SER A 1086 -10.13 -17.22 34.39
CA SER A 1086 -8.96 -17.39 33.52
C SER A 1086 -7.65 -17.33 34.30
N ILE A 1087 -7.54 -16.43 35.28
CA ILE A 1087 -6.38 -16.35 36.19
C ILE A 1087 -6.32 -17.59 37.09
N ALA A 1088 -7.44 -18.04 37.64
CA ALA A 1088 -7.51 -19.23 38.49
C ALA A 1088 -7.15 -20.51 37.71
N GLU A 1089 -7.65 -20.65 36.47
CA GLU A 1089 -7.27 -21.73 35.56
C GLU A 1089 -5.77 -21.67 35.25
N GLY A 1090 -5.24 -20.50 34.93
CA GLY A 1090 -3.81 -20.34 34.68
C GLY A 1090 -2.96 -20.76 35.88
N VAL A 1091 -3.35 -20.38 37.10
CA VAL A 1091 -2.65 -20.74 38.34
C VAL A 1091 -2.69 -22.25 38.59
N ALA A 1092 -3.85 -22.88 38.40
CA ALA A 1092 -4.03 -24.32 38.54
C ALA A 1092 -3.24 -25.12 37.49
N GLN A 1093 -3.17 -24.65 36.25
CA GLN A 1093 -2.39 -25.29 35.19
C GLN A 1093 -0.88 -25.09 35.40
N LEU A 1094 -0.46 -23.93 35.93
CA LEU A 1094 0.94 -23.66 36.25
C LEU A 1094 1.42 -24.55 37.41
N SER A 1095 0.62 -24.71 38.47
CA SER A 1095 0.95 -25.63 39.57
C SER A 1095 1.00 -27.08 39.09
N ALA A 1096 0.03 -27.52 38.27
CA ALA A 1096 0.03 -28.85 37.67
C ALA A 1096 1.26 -29.11 36.80
N SER A 1097 1.74 -28.10 36.06
CA SER A 1097 2.97 -28.21 35.27
C SER A 1097 4.21 -28.42 36.16
N VAL A 1098 4.32 -27.67 37.25
CA VAL A 1098 5.43 -27.79 38.21
C VAL A 1098 5.40 -29.16 38.91
N GLU A 1099 4.23 -29.65 39.30
CA GLU A 1099 4.07 -30.97 39.89
C GLU A 1099 4.44 -32.10 38.92
N ALA A 1100 3.95 -32.03 37.67
CA ALA A 1100 4.26 -33.00 36.61
C ALA A 1100 5.77 -33.04 36.28
N SER A 1101 6.47 -31.92 36.40
CA SER A 1101 7.93 -31.83 36.18
C SER A 1101 8.78 -32.54 37.27
N GLY A 1102 8.23 -32.71 38.47
CA GLY A 1102 8.94 -33.24 39.64
C GLY A 1102 8.62 -34.70 40.04
N GLY A 1103 7.49 -35.28 39.58
CA GLY A 1103 6.77 -36.30 40.37
C GLY A 1103 6.57 -37.74 39.85
N GLY A 1104 7.14 -38.18 38.72
CA GLY A 1104 6.89 -39.55 38.20
C GLY A 1104 7.97 -40.59 38.56
N GLU A 1105 7.61 -41.85 38.84
CA GLU A 1105 8.56 -42.98 39.00
C GLU A 1105 9.17 -43.46 37.66
N ARG A 1106 8.58 -43.08 36.51
CA ARG A 1106 9.03 -43.49 35.17
C ARG A 1106 8.87 -42.35 34.16
N GLY A 1107 9.77 -41.37 34.18
CA GLY A 1107 10.21 -40.54 33.04
C GLY A 1107 9.27 -40.08 31.91
N GLY A 1108 7.96 -39.91 32.16
CA GLY A 1108 6.95 -39.51 31.15
C GLY A 1108 6.16 -38.23 31.47
N GLY A 1109 6.50 -37.54 32.55
CA GLY A 1109 5.78 -36.32 32.97
C GLY A 1109 6.09 -35.07 32.14
N LEU A 1110 7.10 -35.10 31.26
CA LEU A 1110 7.53 -33.91 30.51
C LEU A 1110 6.46 -33.47 29.50
N ALA A 1111 5.79 -34.40 28.81
CA ALA A 1111 4.74 -34.05 27.85
C ALA A 1111 3.53 -33.38 28.54
N GLU A 1112 3.13 -33.90 29.71
CA GLU A 1112 2.08 -33.31 30.54
C GLU A 1112 2.50 -31.95 31.12
N ALA A 1113 3.75 -31.83 31.56
CA ALA A 1113 4.32 -30.57 32.05
C ALA A 1113 4.31 -29.50 30.94
N VAL A 1114 4.71 -29.83 29.71
CA VAL A 1114 4.62 -28.95 28.53
C VAL A 1114 3.16 -28.55 28.29
N ALA A 1115 2.25 -29.51 28.18
CA ALA A 1115 0.84 -29.22 27.90
C ALA A 1115 0.19 -28.30 28.95
N SER A 1116 0.46 -28.52 30.23
CA SER A 1116 -0.07 -27.71 31.33
C SER A 1116 0.59 -26.32 31.40
N SER A 1117 1.92 -26.21 31.18
CA SER A 1117 2.61 -24.90 31.12
C SER A 1117 2.10 -24.03 29.97
N CYS A 1118 1.88 -24.63 28.80
CA CYS A 1118 1.33 -23.96 27.63
C CYS A 1118 -0.12 -23.48 27.83
N ARG A 1119 -0.96 -24.28 28.50
CA ARG A 1119 -2.33 -23.86 28.88
C ARG A 1119 -2.30 -22.72 29.89
N ALA A 1120 -1.40 -22.78 30.88
CA ALA A 1120 -1.23 -21.72 31.85
C ALA A 1120 -0.85 -20.38 31.18
N ALA A 1121 0.17 -20.40 30.30
CA ALA A 1121 0.59 -19.22 29.55
C ALA A 1121 -0.57 -18.62 28.72
N GLY A 1122 -1.32 -19.45 28.00
CA GLY A 1122 -2.47 -19.01 27.21
C GLY A 1122 -3.59 -18.40 28.06
N ALA A 1123 -3.92 -19.00 29.21
CA ALA A 1123 -4.94 -18.46 30.11
C ALA A 1123 -4.53 -17.10 30.71
N PHE A 1124 -3.24 -16.93 31.04
CA PHE A 1124 -2.73 -15.66 31.55
C PHE A 1124 -2.62 -14.58 30.48
N GLU A 1125 -2.23 -14.91 29.24
CA GLU A 1125 -2.26 -13.96 28.12
C GLU A 1125 -3.71 -13.53 27.83
N ALA A 1126 -4.66 -14.47 27.79
CA ALA A 1126 -6.07 -14.17 27.59
C ALA A 1126 -6.62 -13.22 28.67
N ALA A 1127 -6.30 -13.48 29.94
CA ALA A 1127 -6.67 -12.60 31.05
C ALA A 1127 -5.98 -11.22 30.95
N PHE A 1128 -4.70 -11.17 30.60
CA PHE A 1128 -3.92 -9.93 30.51
C PHE A 1128 -4.40 -9.00 29.39
N PHE A 1129 -4.82 -9.56 28.25
CA PHE A 1129 -5.31 -8.81 27.09
C PHE A 1129 -6.83 -8.65 27.04
N ASP A 1130 -7.56 -9.05 28.08
CA ASP A 1130 -9.02 -8.90 28.12
C ASP A 1130 -9.44 -7.43 28.10
N HIS A 1131 -10.46 -7.12 27.28
CA HIS A 1131 -10.94 -5.75 27.07
C HIS A 1131 -11.54 -5.11 28.34
N SER A 1132 -12.07 -5.90 29.27
CA SER A 1132 -12.68 -5.41 30.51
C SER A 1132 -11.67 -4.67 31.40
N LEU A 1133 -10.43 -5.18 31.48
CA LEU A 1133 -9.34 -4.60 32.30
C LEU A 1133 -8.85 -3.23 31.78
N LEU A 1134 -9.11 -2.90 30.50
CA LEU A 1134 -8.74 -1.64 29.86
C LEU A 1134 -9.87 -0.59 29.88
N SER A 1135 -11.11 -1.01 30.13
CA SER A 1135 -12.32 -0.22 29.88
C SER A 1135 -12.53 0.99 30.82
N LEU A 1136 -11.93 0.99 32.02
CA LEU A 1136 -12.15 2.01 33.06
C LEU A 1136 -10.92 2.85 33.43
N LEU A 1137 -9.80 2.68 32.72
CA LEU A 1137 -8.62 3.57 32.84
C LEU A 1137 -8.91 5.03 32.44
N TYR A 1138 -10.09 5.31 31.87
CA TYR A 1138 -10.48 6.61 31.30
C TYR A 1138 -11.23 7.56 32.25
N PHE A 1139 -11.45 7.23 33.52
CA PHE A 1139 -12.07 8.16 34.48
C PHE A 1139 -11.24 8.36 35.76
N PRO A 1140 -10.14 9.14 35.70
CA PRO A 1140 -9.38 9.55 36.88
C PRO A 1140 -10.28 10.31 37.87
N ASP A 1141 -10.10 10.13 39.17
CA ASP A 1141 -10.91 10.82 40.18
C ASP A 1141 -10.79 12.35 40.09
N ASP A 1142 -9.67 12.86 39.58
CA ASP A 1142 -9.45 14.28 39.25
C ASP A 1142 -10.50 14.83 38.27
N GLN A 1143 -10.95 14.00 37.31
CA GLN A 1143 -12.00 14.38 36.35
C GLN A 1143 -13.39 14.34 37.00
N LYS A 1144 -13.65 13.45 37.97
CA LYS A 1144 -14.87 13.50 38.77
C LYS A 1144 -14.94 14.78 39.58
N TYR A 1145 -13.85 15.20 40.22
CA TYR A 1145 -13.79 16.47 40.94
C TYR A 1145 -13.97 17.67 40.00
N ALA A 1146 -13.38 17.64 38.80
CA ALA A 1146 -13.54 18.70 37.80
C ALA A 1146 -14.99 18.84 37.30
N ILE A 1147 -15.76 17.75 37.22
CA ILE A 1147 -17.17 17.76 36.79
C ILE A 1147 -18.11 18.16 37.94
N TYR A 1148 -17.86 17.66 39.15
CA TYR A 1148 -18.76 17.89 40.29
C TYR A 1148 -18.50 19.23 41.00
N THR A 1149 -17.28 19.77 40.96
CA THR A 1149 -16.96 21.05 41.62
C THR A 1149 -17.78 22.22 41.06
N PRO A 1150 -17.91 22.44 39.73
CA PRO A 1150 -18.75 23.50 39.19
C PRO A 1150 -20.24 23.35 39.51
N LEU A 1151 -20.72 22.12 39.71
CA LEU A 1151 -22.13 21.82 39.99
C LEU A 1151 -22.47 22.03 41.48
N PHE A 1152 -21.62 21.54 42.39
CA PHE A 1152 -21.90 21.51 43.83
C PHE A 1152 -21.29 22.69 44.61
N LEU A 1153 -20.21 23.32 44.13
CA LEU A 1153 -19.59 24.45 44.81
C LEU A 1153 -20.52 25.69 44.87
N PRO A 1154 -21.26 26.08 43.81
CA PRO A 1154 -22.19 27.20 43.87
C PRO A 1154 -23.41 26.94 44.75
N LEU A 1155 -23.81 25.68 44.95
CA LEU A 1155 -24.91 25.27 45.82
C LEU A 1155 -24.49 25.15 47.29
N SER A 1156 -23.26 24.71 47.55
CA SER A 1156 -22.73 24.53 48.92
C SER A 1156 -22.28 25.85 49.56
N LEU A 1157 -21.75 26.81 48.77
CA LEU A 1157 -21.27 28.10 49.29
C LEU A 1157 -22.37 28.91 50.01
N PRO A 1158 -23.60 29.09 49.45
CA PRO A 1158 -24.68 29.81 50.13
C PRO A 1158 -25.18 29.09 51.38
N VAL A 1159 -25.19 27.75 51.37
CA VAL A 1159 -25.58 26.94 52.55
C VAL A 1159 -24.57 27.14 53.68
N PHE A 1160 -23.26 27.07 53.39
CA PHE A 1160 -22.22 27.33 54.38
C PHE A 1160 -22.27 28.77 54.92
N ILE A 1161 -22.51 29.76 54.06
CA ILE A 1161 -22.67 31.16 54.49
C ILE A 1161 -23.89 31.32 55.39
N SER A 1162 -25.02 30.69 55.04
CA SER A 1162 -26.27 30.73 55.81
C SER A 1162 -26.11 30.06 57.17
N VAL A 1163 -25.47 28.88 57.22
CA VAL A 1163 -25.15 28.17 58.46
C VAL A 1163 -24.21 28.99 59.34
N ARG A 1164 -23.20 29.63 58.76
CA ARG A 1164 -22.28 30.52 59.49
C ARG A 1164 -22.99 31.75 60.04
N GLN A 1165 -23.94 32.32 59.29
CA GLN A 1165 -24.75 33.44 59.76
C GLN A 1165 -25.69 33.03 60.90
N ILE A 1166 -26.35 31.88 60.80
CA ILE A 1166 -27.20 31.32 61.87
C ILE A 1166 -26.37 31.04 63.13
N LEU A 1167 -25.20 30.42 62.98
CA LEU A 1167 -24.27 30.20 64.09
C LEU A 1167 -23.80 31.53 64.71
N SER A 1168 -23.49 32.54 63.89
CA SER A 1168 -23.10 33.86 64.40
C SER A 1168 -24.25 34.59 65.11
N TYR A 1169 -25.50 34.40 64.65
CA TYR A 1169 -26.70 34.93 65.28
C TYR A 1169 -26.95 34.25 66.63
N TYR A 1170 -26.86 32.93 66.70
CA TYR A 1170 -26.97 32.20 67.97
C TYR A 1170 -25.84 32.53 68.94
N CYS A 1171 -24.58 32.64 68.48
CA CYS A 1171 -23.47 33.06 69.32
C CYS A 1171 -23.62 34.51 69.82
N ARG A 1172 -24.16 35.43 69.01
CA ARG A 1172 -24.48 36.80 69.45
C ARG A 1172 -25.67 36.84 70.41
N SER A 1173 -26.70 36.04 70.16
CA SER A 1173 -27.89 35.94 71.02
C SER A 1173 -27.59 35.27 72.37
N TYR A 1174 -26.56 34.41 72.46
CA TYR A 1174 -26.04 33.87 73.72
C TYR A 1174 -25.10 34.84 74.45
N ALA A 1175 -24.38 35.71 73.74
CA ALA A 1175 -23.54 36.74 74.32
C ALA A 1175 -24.35 37.93 74.88
N SER A 1176 -25.54 38.20 74.31
CA SER A 1176 -26.52 39.15 74.86
C SER A 1176 -27.52 38.45 75.78
N GLY A 1177 -27.04 37.91 76.90
CA GLY A 1177 -27.92 37.48 77.97
C GLY A 1177 -28.71 38.66 78.52
N GLY A 1178 -30.04 38.61 78.38
CA GLY A 1178 -30.98 39.34 79.21
C GLY A 1178 -31.24 40.80 78.84
N LYS A 1179 -32.29 41.04 78.04
CA LYS A 1179 -33.40 41.91 78.47
C LYS A 1179 -34.65 41.62 77.64
N VAL A 1180 -35.68 41.25 78.37
CA VAL A 1180 -37.07 41.08 77.96
C VAL A 1180 -37.61 42.44 77.50
N GLU A 1181 -38.34 42.48 76.38
CA GLU A 1181 -39.57 43.27 76.30
C GLU A 1181 -40.53 42.63 75.30
N LYS A 1182 -41.78 42.50 75.75
CA LYS A 1182 -42.93 41.91 75.06
C LYS A 1182 -43.45 42.87 74.00
N GLU A 1183 -43.79 42.37 72.83
CA GLU A 1183 -45.10 42.52 72.17
C GLU A 1183 -45.23 41.53 71.00
#